data_AF-A0A4P5WCE6-F1
#
_entry.id   AF-A0A4P5WCE6-F1
#
_cell.length_a   1.000
_cell.length_b   1.000
_cell.length_c   1.000
_cell.angle_alpha   90.00
_cell.angle_beta   90.00
_cell.angle_gamma   90.00
#
_symmetry.space_group_name_H-M   'P 1'
#
loop_
_entity.id
_entity.type
_entity.pdbx_description
1 polymer ?
#
loop_
_entity_poly.entity_id
_entity_poly.type
_entity_poly.pdbx_seq_one_letter_code
_entity_poly.pdbx_strand_id
1 'polypeptide(L)'
;MTNLPELLAPAGSLDAVRAAFANGADAVYLGVGRFNARDEGAQISLDDLRRACRVAHGRGGKVYLTLNTLIKRHELADALELLGDCVDAGIDAVLVQDLGMVRLIRDLYPSLAVHGSTQMSVHDAAAARVVREMGAERVVLARENSLDDIRAIRKEIPDIGLETFVHGALCISYSGQCFMSGMISERSANRGSCAQSCRKDYVLNEADGGAELDRGYLISAKDLGAYDHLQAIAEAGIGCLKIEGRKKQPEYVATVTKAYREFLTRIENGSFEPPSFEETQPLVQIFSRGFTGGMYGGREGRGYVTRTHPDNHGLELGVVVESDDHEVIVDVRSPLRVGDGLGFEPAAGAAPEQTIGFSVRHVRTVSVRNGVHRQAIASRDRVPQGWAVIRTADPELKRLARESFAGIDGDPQIGVEGLDVRLFGNAGGALKAVFSTGGDSESVESALPLRPATAHPLDEARLREQLGRLGGTPYVLGGVDIRGLADGLFLPMSELNRLRQAAVAVLLERRELSQSARRAQRSARIGERVQAIAITDRSAALEQHPPFRVIAEVWRIEDAQAAAAAGANEVVLDPFLRQPATPRARVMKLRDELAALGVSLRIRTPTVVRPDDRRALEPWLATGLPLLTGHLGLLAEQGAAGHDVVADYAVNAFNPHTARELFRLGASRITPSIELTTAEIEALVAPWNGRGFELLVYGRTEGMTIEHCVLSAAFDRAPTTCRDLCVQKHPNVELTDPTGYVFPVATDSDCRNRLLHSRPVDGSAYLPRLWAAGVRNFKLVFNVPGDDVARVVRVFRDQLDALDSGVRPDASAVRAVVGGAYTRGHFERAV
;
A
#
# COMPACT_ATOMS: atom_id res chain seq x y z
N MET A 1 -27.45 -13.92 12.92
CA MET A 1 -27.00 -12.51 12.99
C MET A 1 -25.58 -12.49 12.48
N THR A 2 -25.36 -11.97 11.28
CA THR A 2 -24.01 -11.71 10.76
C THR A 2 -23.43 -10.56 11.57
N ASN A 3 -22.26 -10.74 12.20
CA ASN A 3 -21.55 -9.61 12.81
C ASN A 3 -21.26 -8.59 11.71
N LEU A 4 -21.67 -7.33 11.94
CA LEU A 4 -21.40 -6.25 11.01
C LEU A 4 -19.88 -6.08 10.85
N PRO A 5 -19.35 -5.98 9.61
CA PRO A 5 -17.93 -5.73 9.40
C PRO A 5 -17.50 -4.39 10.00
N GLU A 6 -16.28 -4.35 10.54
CA GLU A 6 -15.63 -3.11 11.00
C GLU A 6 -15.47 -2.13 9.83
N LEU A 7 -15.91 -0.88 9.99
CA LEU A 7 -15.71 0.17 9.00
C LEU A 7 -14.41 0.94 9.27
N LEU A 8 -13.40 0.68 8.44
CA LEU A 8 -12.07 1.27 8.55
C LEU A 8 -11.92 2.48 7.61
N ALA A 9 -11.82 3.67 8.19
CA ALA A 9 -11.73 4.93 7.46
C ALA A 9 -10.28 5.44 7.31
N PRO A 10 -9.97 6.16 6.24
CA PRO A 10 -8.66 6.75 6.03
C PRO A 10 -8.49 8.04 6.84
N ALA A 11 -7.33 8.21 7.49
CA ALA A 11 -6.99 9.47 8.15
C ALA A 11 -5.62 10.01 7.69
N GLY A 12 -5.63 11.19 7.05
CA GLY A 12 -4.43 11.93 6.64
C GLY A 12 -4.10 13.15 7.51
N SER A 13 -5.01 13.51 8.42
CA SER A 13 -4.89 14.65 9.34
C SER A 13 -5.70 14.37 10.59
N LEU A 14 -5.48 15.13 11.66
CA LEU A 14 -6.29 15.03 12.88
C LEU A 14 -7.77 15.34 12.59
N ASP A 15 -8.06 16.27 11.68
CA ASP A 15 -9.45 16.57 11.29
C ASP A 15 -10.08 15.42 10.52
N ALA A 16 -9.32 14.68 9.70
CA ALA A 16 -9.81 13.46 9.07
C ALA A 16 -10.12 12.35 10.10
N VAL A 17 -9.35 12.25 11.18
CA VAL A 17 -9.66 11.35 12.31
C VAL A 17 -11.00 11.72 12.94
N ARG A 18 -11.21 13.02 13.23
CA ARG A 18 -12.49 13.52 13.76
C ARG A 18 -13.63 13.24 12.80
N ALA A 19 -13.44 13.55 11.51
CA ALA A 19 -14.42 13.32 10.45
C ALA A 19 -14.84 11.85 10.38
N ALA A 20 -13.88 10.92 10.42
CA ALA A 20 -14.16 9.48 10.41
C ALA A 20 -15.02 9.04 11.60
N PHE A 21 -14.60 9.35 12.83
CA PHE A 21 -15.33 8.92 14.02
C PHE A 21 -16.67 9.65 14.22
N ALA A 22 -16.77 10.92 13.81
CA ALA A 22 -18.04 11.65 13.80
C ALA A 22 -19.11 10.97 12.94
N ASN A 23 -18.68 10.33 11.86
CA ASN A 23 -19.54 9.77 10.83
C ASN A 23 -19.62 8.24 10.87
N GLY A 24 -19.18 7.62 11.98
CA GLY A 24 -19.44 6.20 12.26
C GLY A 24 -18.36 5.21 11.81
N ALA A 25 -17.10 5.64 11.64
CA ALA A 25 -15.99 4.70 11.53
C ALA A 25 -15.76 3.95 12.87
N ASP A 26 -15.43 2.65 12.78
CA ASP A 26 -15.02 1.86 13.94
C ASP A 26 -13.51 1.96 14.19
N ALA A 27 -12.74 2.20 13.13
CA ALA A 27 -11.31 2.36 13.18
C ALA A 27 -10.83 3.36 12.12
N VAL A 28 -9.64 3.93 12.33
CA VAL A 28 -8.93 4.72 11.31
C VAL A 28 -7.57 4.11 11.01
N TYR A 29 -7.11 4.25 9.76
CA TYR A 29 -5.71 3.96 9.40
C TYR A 29 -4.98 5.19 8.89
N LEU A 30 -3.73 5.35 9.33
CA LEU A 30 -2.93 6.56 9.11
C LEU A 30 -1.43 6.23 9.05
N GLY A 31 -0.63 7.15 8.51
CA GLY A 31 0.83 7.04 8.46
C GLY A 31 1.49 8.19 9.22
N VAL A 32 2.58 7.89 9.93
CA VAL A 32 3.38 8.85 10.71
C VAL A 32 4.78 8.87 10.15
N GLY A 33 5.29 10.04 9.78
CA GLY A 33 6.64 10.16 9.21
C GLY A 33 6.88 9.14 8.09
N ARG A 34 8.08 8.57 8.01
CA ARG A 34 8.54 7.74 6.87
C ARG A 34 7.91 6.33 6.84
N PHE A 35 8.36 5.49 5.89
CA PHE A 35 8.08 4.04 5.81
C PHE A 35 6.61 3.63 5.61
N ASN A 36 5.80 4.52 5.04
CA ASN A 36 4.44 4.23 4.62
C ASN A 36 4.23 4.64 3.16
N ALA A 37 3.24 4.04 2.50
CA ALA A 37 3.09 4.17 1.06
C ALA A 37 2.53 5.54 0.60
N ARG A 38 3.24 6.65 0.92
CA ARG A 38 2.91 8.05 0.61
C ARG A 38 4.11 8.98 0.58
N ASP A 39 3.97 10.05 -0.20
CA ASP A 39 4.91 11.16 -0.27
C ASP A 39 5.11 11.84 1.11
N GLU A 40 6.34 12.26 1.40
CA GLU A 40 6.79 12.79 2.70
C GLU A 40 6.01 14.02 3.19
N GLY A 41 5.34 14.77 2.30
CA GLY A 41 4.64 16.02 2.63
C GLY A 41 3.22 15.90 3.17
N ALA A 42 2.66 14.68 3.32
CA ALA A 42 1.24 14.47 3.67
C ALA A 42 1.06 13.43 4.79
N GLN A 43 1.79 13.60 5.89
CA GLN A 43 1.83 12.66 7.02
C GLN A 43 1.54 13.40 8.33
N ILE A 44 0.94 12.71 9.29
CA ILE A 44 0.68 13.30 10.60
C ILE A 44 1.94 13.24 11.47
N SER A 45 2.10 14.21 12.37
CA SER A 45 3.18 14.19 13.35
C SER A 45 2.94 13.12 14.43
N LEU A 46 3.99 12.77 15.18
CA LEU A 46 3.85 11.89 16.33
C LEU A 46 2.93 12.48 17.42
N ASP A 47 2.92 13.80 17.57
CA ASP A 47 2.00 14.48 18.50
C ASP A 47 0.55 14.42 18.03
N ASP A 48 0.33 14.58 16.73
CA ASP A 48 -1.00 14.38 16.14
C ASP A 48 -1.45 12.94 16.25
N LEU A 49 -0.55 11.95 16.14
CA LEU A 49 -0.88 10.55 16.42
C LEU A 49 -1.37 10.38 17.86
N ARG A 50 -0.67 10.94 18.86
CA ARG A 50 -1.11 10.84 20.27
C ARG A 50 -2.50 11.44 20.46
N ARG A 51 -2.79 12.57 19.80
CA ARG A 51 -4.13 13.18 19.80
C ARG A 51 -5.15 12.30 19.09
N ALA A 52 -4.79 11.71 17.95
CA ALA A 52 -5.65 10.80 17.20
C ALA A 52 -6.04 9.56 18.03
N CYS A 53 -5.08 8.93 18.72
CA CYS A 53 -5.36 7.81 19.63
C CYS A 53 -6.32 8.21 20.73
N ARG A 54 -6.13 9.38 21.37
CA ARG A 54 -7.08 9.89 22.38
C ARG A 54 -8.49 10.09 21.84
N VAL A 55 -8.62 10.70 20.66
CA VAL A 55 -9.93 10.91 20.00
C VAL A 55 -10.59 9.56 19.66
N ALA A 56 -9.81 8.61 19.12
CA ALA A 56 -10.30 7.28 18.76
C ALA A 56 -10.77 6.50 20.00
N HIS A 57 -9.88 6.30 20.98
CA HIS A 57 -10.14 5.51 22.18
C HIS A 57 -11.24 6.13 23.05
N GLY A 58 -11.30 7.47 23.14
CA GLY A 58 -12.38 8.18 23.83
C GLY A 58 -13.76 7.96 23.20
N ARG A 59 -13.82 7.43 21.98
CA ARG A 59 -15.03 7.06 21.25
C ARG A 59 -15.18 5.54 21.05
N GLY A 60 -14.32 4.74 21.69
CA GLY A 60 -14.28 3.29 21.54
C GLY A 60 -13.72 2.79 20.20
N GLY A 61 -13.17 3.68 19.38
CA GLY A 61 -12.57 3.37 18.09
C GLY A 61 -11.08 3.04 18.17
N LYS A 62 -10.53 2.49 17.08
CA LYS A 62 -9.12 2.04 17.01
C LYS A 62 -8.27 2.84 16.01
N VAL A 63 -6.97 2.85 16.21
CA VAL A 63 -5.98 3.48 15.31
C VAL A 63 -4.99 2.45 14.77
N TYR A 64 -4.95 2.31 13.45
CA TYR A 64 -4.02 1.42 12.77
C TYR A 64 -2.92 2.19 12.05
N LEU A 65 -1.67 1.93 12.40
CA LEU A 65 -0.50 2.51 11.75
C LEU A 65 -0.21 1.79 10.44
N THR A 66 -0.01 2.53 9.36
CA THR A 66 0.59 1.95 8.15
C THR A 66 2.11 2.01 8.22
N LEU A 67 2.76 0.86 8.15
CA LEU A 67 4.20 0.68 7.97
C LEU A 67 4.42 -0.24 6.76
N ASN A 68 3.83 0.15 5.64
CA ASN A 68 3.50 -0.74 4.54
C ASN A 68 4.38 -0.52 3.30
N THR A 69 5.62 -0.09 3.47
CA THR A 69 6.61 -0.06 2.38
C THR A 69 7.61 -1.19 2.53
N LEU A 70 8.27 -1.57 1.44
CA LEU A 70 9.45 -2.42 1.50
C LEU A 70 10.59 -1.67 2.17
N ILE A 71 11.29 -2.30 3.12
CA ILE A 71 12.30 -1.63 3.96
C ILE A 71 13.69 -2.13 3.57
N LYS A 72 14.61 -1.20 3.29
CA LYS A 72 16.01 -1.51 2.99
C LYS A 72 16.75 -1.86 4.27
N ARG A 73 17.85 -2.61 4.15
CA ARG A 73 18.67 -3.03 5.30
C ARG A 73 19.05 -1.87 6.23
N HIS A 74 19.49 -0.74 5.68
CA HIS A 74 19.93 0.41 6.47
C HIS A 74 18.78 1.22 7.09
N GLU A 75 17.53 0.97 6.68
CA GLU A 75 16.32 1.64 7.18
C GLU A 75 15.64 0.87 8.31
N LEU A 76 16.01 -0.40 8.53
CA LEU A 76 15.32 -1.30 9.46
C LEU A 76 15.30 -0.77 10.90
N ALA A 77 16.43 -0.25 11.39
CA ALA A 77 16.53 0.27 12.76
C ALA A 77 15.60 1.48 12.96
N ASP A 78 15.71 2.49 12.08
CA ASP A 78 14.88 3.69 12.11
C ASP A 78 13.38 3.37 12.01
N ALA A 79 13.00 2.41 11.15
CA ALA A 79 11.61 1.99 11.00
C ALA A 79 11.05 1.35 12.28
N LEU A 80 11.86 0.53 12.96
CA LEU A 80 11.47 -0.09 14.24
C LEU A 80 11.46 0.92 15.39
N GLU A 81 12.38 1.89 15.41
CA GLU A 81 12.37 2.96 16.41
C GLU A 81 11.12 3.84 16.30
N LEU A 82 10.77 4.24 15.07
CA LEU A 82 9.53 4.98 14.79
C LEU A 82 8.29 4.17 15.18
N LEU A 83 8.26 2.87 14.87
CA LEU A 83 7.17 1.99 15.28
C LEU A 83 7.06 1.95 16.81
N GLY A 84 8.18 1.84 17.53
CA GLY A 84 8.21 1.88 18.99
C GLY A 84 7.59 3.16 19.55
N ASP A 85 7.90 4.32 18.97
CA ASP A 85 7.29 5.60 19.37
C ASP A 85 5.79 5.66 19.09
N CYS A 86 5.34 5.03 18.00
CA CYS A 86 3.92 4.92 17.68
C CYS A 86 3.18 3.94 18.61
N VAL A 87 3.82 2.85 19.01
CA VAL A 87 3.32 1.92 20.04
C VAL A 87 3.14 2.65 21.37
N ASP A 88 4.15 3.43 21.78
CA ASP A 88 4.07 4.26 23.00
C ASP A 88 2.96 5.33 22.90
N ALA A 89 2.58 5.76 21.69
CA ALA A 89 1.46 6.67 21.45
C ALA A 89 0.08 5.99 21.49
N GLY A 90 0.03 4.65 21.53
CA GLY A 90 -1.20 3.88 21.70
C GLY A 90 -1.86 3.41 20.40
N ILE A 91 -1.10 3.13 19.34
CA ILE A 91 -1.68 2.44 18.17
C ILE A 91 -2.17 1.03 18.53
N ASP A 92 -3.23 0.58 17.88
CA ASP A 92 -3.85 -0.73 18.15
C ASP A 92 -3.32 -1.84 17.24
N ALA A 93 -2.94 -1.49 16.00
CA ALA A 93 -2.37 -2.44 15.04
C ALA A 93 -1.41 -1.75 14.06
N VAL A 94 -0.59 -2.54 13.38
CA VAL A 94 0.27 -2.08 12.29
C VAL A 94 0.01 -2.87 11.01
N LEU A 95 -0.16 -2.15 9.88
CA LEU A 95 -0.27 -2.72 8.55
C LEU A 95 1.12 -2.81 7.90
N VAL A 96 1.57 -4.02 7.60
CA VAL A 96 2.96 -4.29 7.18
C VAL A 96 2.97 -5.03 5.84
N GLN A 97 3.93 -4.69 4.97
CA GLN A 97 4.17 -5.41 3.71
C GLN A 97 5.39 -6.32 3.80
N ASP A 98 6.50 -5.82 4.34
CA ASP A 98 7.79 -6.50 4.32
C ASP A 98 7.81 -7.72 5.28
N LEU A 99 8.15 -8.90 4.75
CA LEU A 99 8.12 -10.15 5.51
C LEU A 99 9.12 -10.16 6.67
N GLY A 100 10.30 -9.57 6.46
CA GLY A 100 11.31 -9.41 7.50
C GLY A 100 10.82 -8.53 8.64
N MET A 101 10.14 -7.42 8.31
CA MET A 101 9.51 -6.54 9.29
C MET A 101 8.43 -7.24 10.11
N VAL A 102 7.55 -8.04 9.49
CA VAL A 102 6.54 -8.81 10.24
C VAL A 102 7.21 -9.61 11.36
N ARG A 103 8.30 -10.33 11.05
CA ARG A 103 9.01 -11.10 12.06
C ARG A 103 9.67 -10.24 13.13
N LEU A 104 10.40 -9.19 12.73
CA LEU A 104 11.06 -8.29 13.67
C LEU A 104 10.06 -7.62 14.62
N ILE A 105 8.86 -7.28 14.14
CA ILE A 105 7.79 -6.72 14.96
C ILE A 105 7.28 -7.74 15.97
N ARG A 106 7.03 -8.99 15.55
CA ARG A 106 6.61 -10.06 16.47
C ARG A 106 7.63 -10.34 17.56
N ASP A 107 8.93 -10.18 17.26
CA ASP A 107 10.00 -10.37 18.24
C ASP A 107 10.17 -9.16 19.19
N LEU A 108 10.02 -7.93 18.68
CA LEU A 108 10.30 -6.70 19.44
C LEU A 108 9.08 -6.09 20.14
N TYR A 109 7.89 -6.30 19.59
CA TYR A 109 6.60 -5.74 20.01
C TYR A 109 5.50 -6.83 19.99
N PRO A 110 5.65 -7.93 20.75
CA PRO A 110 4.77 -9.11 20.63
C PRO A 110 3.29 -8.86 20.96
N SER A 111 2.97 -7.78 21.67
CA SER A 111 1.60 -7.39 22.01
C SER A 111 0.90 -6.56 20.93
N LEU A 112 1.63 -6.06 19.92
CA LEU A 112 1.06 -5.27 18.84
C LEU A 112 0.42 -6.19 17.79
N ALA A 113 -0.85 -5.96 17.47
CA ALA A 113 -1.53 -6.68 16.40
C ALA A 113 -0.87 -6.34 15.04
N VAL A 114 -0.58 -7.37 14.24
CA VAL A 114 0.02 -7.23 12.91
C VAL A 114 -1.01 -7.58 11.85
N HIS A 115 -1.26 -6.66 10.93
CA HIS A 115 -2.12 -6.85 9.78
C HIS A 115 -1.28 -6.89 8.50
N GLY A 116 -1.51 -7.89 7.64
CA GLY A 116 -0.88 -7.96 6.33
C GLY A 116 -1.45 -6.90 5.38
N SER A 117 -0.60 -6.05 4.81
CA SER A 117 -0.98 -5.03 3.84
C SER A 117 -1.45 -5.65 2.52
N THR A 118 -2.34 -4.96 1.81
CA THR A 118 -2.76 -5.32 0.43
C THR A 118 -1.56 -5.44 -0.53
N GLN A 119 -0.45 -4.77 -0.21
CA GLN A 119 0.79 -4.87 -0.96
C GLN A 119 1.57 -6.18 -0.76
N MET A 120 1.11 -7.08 0.10
CA MET A 120 1.62 -8.47 0.18
C MET A 120 1.04 -9.36 -0.93
N SER A 121 0.14 -8.82 -1.77
CA SER A 121 -0.46 -9.54 -2.90
C SER A 121 -1.20 -10.81 -2.46
N VAL A 122 -1.86 -10.82 -1.30
CA VAL A 122 -2.60 -12.01 -0.84
C VAL A 122 -3.92 -12.12 -1.61
N HIS A 123 -4.01 -13.13 -2.46
CA HIS A 123 -5.16 -13.36 -3.35
C HIS A 123 -5.68 -14.80 -3.35
N ASP A 124 -5.11 -15.68 -2.52
CA ASP A 124 -5.54 -17.06 -2.36
C ASP A 124 -5.31 -17.56 -0.91
N ALA A 125 -5.79 -18.77 -0.63
CA ALA A 125 -5.69 -19.37 0.69
C ALA A 125 -4.25 -19.74 1.08
N ALA A 126 -3.42 -20.12 0.10
CA ALA A 126 -2.04 -20.51 0.34
C ALA A 126 -1.19 -19.33 0.84
N ALA A 127 -1.31 -18.16 0.21
CA ALA A 127 -0.63 -16.95 0.66
C ALA A 127 -1.18 -16.46 2.01
N ALA A 128 -2.51 -16.50 2.21
CA ALA A 128 -3.13 -16.13 3.49
C ALA A 128 -2.62 -17.01 4.64
N ARG A 129 -2.42 -18.31 4.40
CA ARG A 129 -1.85 -19.25 5.38
C ARG A 129 -0.44 -18.84 5.81
N VAL A 130 0.42 -18.51 4.85
CA VAL A 130 1.79 -18.06 5.14
C VAL A 130 1.77 -16.80 6.03
N VAL A 131 0.97 -15.82 5.66
CA VAL A 131 0.86 -14.55 6.41
C VAL A 131 0.33 -14.78 7.83
N ARG A 132 -0.65 -15.66 8.00
CA ARG A 132 -1.14 -16.09 9.32
C ARG A 132 -0.05 -16.75 10.16
N GLU A 133 0.69 -17.70 9.59
CA GLU A 133 1.76 -18.43 10.28
C GLU A 133 2.93 -17.54 10.70
N MET A 134 3.13 -16.41 10.01
CA MET A 134 4.07 -15.37 10.42
C MET A 134 3.59 -14.51 11.61
N GLY A 135 2.34 -14.69 12.04
CA GLY A 135 1.75 -14.01 13.20
C GLY A 135 0.85 -12.83 12.86
N ALA A 136 0.38 -12.71 11.61
CA ALA A 136 -0.64 -11.73 11.27
C ALA A 136 -2.03 -12.18 11.72
N GLU A 137 -2.78 -11.29 12.36
CA GLU A 137 -4.14 -11.54 12.84
C GLU A 137 -5.20 -11.25 11.77
N ARG A 138 -4.85 -10.39 10.81
CA ARG A 138 -5.71 -9.95 9.71
C ARG A 138 -4.89 -9.75 8.44
N VAL A 139 -5.50 -9.95 7.28
CA VAL A 139 -4.90 -9.62 5.99
C VAL A 139 -5.84 -8.77 5.15
N VAL A 140 -5.30 -7.70 4.58
CA VAL A 140 -5.99 -6.92 3.55
C VAL A 140 -5.77 -7.64 2.22
N LEU A 141 -6.84 -8.16 1.64
CA LEU A 141 -6.80 -8.90 0.39
C LEU A 141 -6.38 -8.00 -0.78
N ALA A 142 -5.88 -8.62 -1.84
CA ALA A 142 -5.64 -7.94 -3.11
C ALA A 142 -6.97 -7.38 -3.65
N ARG A 143 -6.94 -6.19 -4.25
CA ARG A 143 -8.15 -5.52 -4.77
C ARG A 143 -8.78 -6.28 -5.95
N GLU A 144 -8.03 -7.20 -6.52
CA GLU A 144 -8.40 -8.00 -7.69
C GLU A 144 -9.15 -9.29 -7.30
N ASN A 145 -9.34 -9.56 -6.00
CA ASN A 145 -10.14 -10.70 -5.55
C ASN A 145 -11.63 -10.52 -5.84
N SER A 146 -12.23 -11.53 -6.46
CA SER A 146 -13.68 -11.66 -6.61
C SER A 146 -14.35 -12.17 -5.34
N LEU A 147 -15.68 -12.11 -5.29
CA LEU A 147 -16.45 -12.69 -4.19
C LEU A 147 -16.20 -14.20 -4.04
N ASP A 148 -16.02 -14.92 -5.15
CA ASP A 148 -15.75 -16.35 -5.13
C ASP A 148 -14.35 -16.65 -4.61
N ASP A 149 -13.36 -15.83 -4.96
CA ASP A 149 -12.01 -15.94 -4.39
C ASP A 149 -12.05 -15.73 -2.86
N ILE A 150 -12.77 -14.71 -2.39
CA ILE A 150 -12.91 -14.39 -0.96
C ILE A 150 -13.56 -15.57 -0.21
N ARG A 151 -14.63 -16.15 -0.76
CA ARG A 151 -15.30 -17.32 -0.17
C ARG A 151 -14.37 -18.53 -0.10
N ALA A 152 -13.57 -18.76 -1.14
CA ALA A 152 -12.58 -19.84 -1.16
C ALA A 152 -11.52 -19.65 -0.07
N ILE A 153 -10.97 -18.44 0.06
CA ILE A 153 -10.00 -18.09 1.11
C ILE A 153 -10.61 -18.29 2.50
N ARG A 154 -11.81 -17.73 2.74
CA ARG A 154 -12.49 -17.81 4.04
C ARG A 154 -12.77 -19.25 4.46
N LYS A 155 -13.16 -20.10 3.49
CA LYS A 155 -13.43 -21.53 3.71
C LYS A 155 -12.19 -22.27 4.18
N GLU A 156 -11.03 -21.99 3.61
CA GLU A 156 -9.79 -22.70 3.93
C GLU A 156 -9.06 -22.14 5.16
N ILE A 157 -9.13 -20.83 5.40
CA ILE A 157 -8.45 -20.13 6.49
C ILE A 157 -9.46 -19.32 7.32
N PRO A 158 -10.35 -19.98 8.10
CA PRO A 158 -11.40 -19.30 8.86
C PRO A 158 -10.89 -18.46 10.05
N ASP A 159 -9.66 -18.69 10.49
CA ASP A 159 -9.11 -18.09 11.71
C ASP A 159 -8.43 -16.73 11.49
N ILE A 160 -8.08 -16.39 10.24
CA ILE A 160 -7.50 -15.07 9.93
C ILE A 160 -8.62 -14.07 9.62
N GLY A 161 -8.50 -12.84 10.13
CA GLY A 161 -9.38 -11.75 9.74
C GLY A 161 -9.17 -11.37 8.27
N LEU A 162 -10.25 -11.22 7.51
CA LEU A 162 -10.20 -10.75 6.13
C LEU A 162 -10.66 -9.30 6.04
N GLU A 163 -9.87 -8.45 5.39
CA GLU A 163 -10.15 -7.04 5.11
C GLU A 163 -10.14 -6.79 3.60
N THR A 164 -11.04 -5.94 3.12
CA THR A 164 -11.10 -5.58 1.68
C THR A 164 -11.44 -4.11 1.49
N PHE A 165 -11.05 -3.53 0.36
CA PHE A 165 -11.41 -2.15 0.03
C PHE A 165 -12.84 -2.07 -0.49
N VAL A 166 -13.63 -1.06 -0.12
CA VAL A 166 -15.00 -0.90 -0.65
C VAL A 166 -15.22 0.40 -1.39
N HIS A 167 -14.32 1.37 -1.25
CA HIS A 167 -14.45 2.68 -1.87
C HIS A 167 -13.11 3.34 -2.18
N GLY A 168 -13.08 4.19 -3.20
CA GLY A 168 -11.95 5.09 -3.49
C GLY A 168 -11.05 4.58 -4.63
N ALA A 169 -9.84 5.13 -4.73
CA ALA A 169 -8.99 4.90 -5.89
C ALA A 169 -8.55 3.42 -6.06
N LEU A 170 -8.86 2.83 -7.22
CA LEU A 170 -8.32 1.53 -7.62
C LEU A 170 -6.98 1.65 -8.33
N CYS A 171 -6.12 0.67 -8.05
CA CYS A 171 -4.92 0.41 -8.82
C CYS A 171 -5.28 -0.52 -9.98
N ILE A 172 -4.69 -0.30 -11.16
CA ILE A 172 -4.87 -1.21 -12.31
C ILE A 172 -3.95 -2.44 -12.20
N SER A 173 -2.80 -2.27 -11.56
CA SER A 173 -1.82 -3.34 -11.35
C SER A 173 -2.18 -4.10 -10.08
N TYR A 174 -1.96 -5.42 -10.11
CA TYR A 174 -2.08 -6.28 -8.94
C TYR A 174 -1.34 -5.69 -7.74
N SER A 175 -2.03 -5.71 -6.60
CA SER A 175 -1.60 -5.00 -5.40
C SER A 175 -0.22 -5.50 -4.93
N GLY A 176 0.79 -4.61 -4.88
CA GLY A 176 2.17 -4.94 -4.52
C GLY A 176 3.08 -5.46 -5.65
N GLN A 177 2.57 -5.52 -6.89
CA GLN A 177 3.27 -6.06 -8.07
C GLN A 177 3.46 -5.01 -9.18
N CYS A 178 3.69 -3.74 -8.80
CA CYS A 178 3.91 -2.64 -9.74
C CYS A 178 5.34 -2.12 -9.63
N PHE A 179 6.18 -2.50 -10.59
CA PHE A 179 7.57 -2.06 -10.70
C PHE A 179 7.74 -0.90 -11.69
N MET A 180 6.67 -0.51 -12.40
CA MET A 180 6.73 0.50 -13.46
C MET A 180 7.32 1.84 -13.00
N SER A 181 7.04 2.29 -11.78
CA SER A 181 7.55 3.60 -11.33
C SER A 181 9.08 3.63 -11.30
N GLY A 182 9.73 2.54 -10.85
CA GLY A 182 11.19 2.45 -10.80
C GLY A 182 11.81 2.25 -12.17
N MET A 183 11.05 1.69 -13.12
CA MET A 183 11.49 1.52 -14.50
C MET A 183 11.61 2.84 -15.26
N ILE A 184 10.70 3.78 -15.00
CA ILE A 184 10.59 5.03 -15.78
C ILE A 184 11.05 6.27 -15.01
N SER A 185 11.28 6.17 -13.69
CA SER A 185 11.64 7.30 -12.82
C SER A 185 12.39 6.83 -11.56
N GLU A 186 12.92 7.77 -10.77
CA GLU A 186 13.57 7.51 -9.47
C GLU A 186 12.53 7.37 -8.34
N ARG A 187 11.47 6.60 -8.59
CA ARG A 187 10.34 6.43 -7.67
C ARG A 187 9.93 4.97 -7.58
N SER A 188 9.48 4.50 -6.42
CA SER A 188 8.94 3.14 -6.28
C SER A 188 7.48 3.15 -5.84
N ALA A 189 6.62 2.52 -6.64
CA ALA A 189 5.21 2.33 -6.28
C ALA A 189 5.05 1.39 -5.07
N ASN A 190 5.97 0.44 -4.91
CA ASN A 190 5.99 -0.48 -3.77
C ASN A 190 6.55 0.17 -2.48
N ARG A 191 7.19 1.33 -2.59
CA ARG A 191 7.69 2.14 -1.46
C ARG A 191 6.96 3.48 -1.28
N GLY A 192 5.79 3.65 -1.89
CA GLY A 192 4.91 4.80 -1.63
C GLY A 192 5.04 6.01 -2.54
N SER A 193 5.96 5.97 -3.50
CA SER A 193 6.19 7.01 -4.49
C SER A 193 5.71 6.52 -5.86
N CYS A 194 4.40 6.45 -6.06
CA CYS A 194 3.82 5.98 -7.33
C CYS A 194 3.81 7.10 -8.37
N ALA A 195 4.38 6.85 -9.56
CA ALA A 195 4.39 7.82 -10.67
C ALA A 195 3.04 7.97 -11.39
N GLN A 196 2.04 7.16 -11.04
CA GLN A 196 0.71 7.14 -11.68
C GLN A 196 0.76 6.90 -13.21
N SER A 197 1.73 6.13 -13.69
CA SER A 197 1.95 5.88 -15.13
C SER A 197 0.72 5.31 -15.83
N CYS A 198 -0.08 4.50 -15.12
CA CYS A 198 -1.34 3.95 -15.63
C CYS A 198 -2.41 4.99 -15.97
N ARG A 199 -2.25 6.26 -15.54
CA ARG A 199 -3.19 7.35 -15.79
C ARG A 199 -2.88 8.17 -17.04
N LYS A 200 -1.85 7.80 -17.80
CA LYS A 200 -1.52 8.45 -19.07
C LYS A 200 -2.46 7.98 -20.17
N ASP A 201 -2.58 8.77 -21.23
CA ASP A 201 -3.26 8.41 -22.47
C ASP A 201 -2.30 7.58 -23.36
N TYR A 202 -2.56 6.28 -23.42
CA TYR A 202 -1.77 5.34 -24.19
C TYR A 202 -2.33 5.16 -25.60
N VAL A 203 -1.45 4.75 -26.51
CA VAL A 203 -1.80 4.21 -27.82
C VAL A 203 -1.51 2.71 -27.82
N LEU A 204 -2.49 1.89 -28.18
CA LEU A 204 -2.33 0.45 -28.37
C LEU A 204 -2.01 0.20 -29.84
N ASN A 205 -0.86 -0.42 -30.10
CA ASN A 205 -0.38 -0.70 -31.45
C ASN A 205 -0.13 -2.21 -31.64
N GLU A 206 -0.27 -2.69 -32.87
CA GLU A 206 0.35 -3.96 -33.28
C GLU A 206 1.87 -3.78 -33.31
N ALA A 207 2.61 -4.70 -32.68
CA ALA A 207 4.06 -4.70 -32.76
C ALA A 207 4.53 -5.03 -34.19
N ASP A 208 3.80 -5.94 -34.83
CA ASP A 208 4.02 -6.34 -36.21
C ASP A 208 3.25 -5.41 -37.14
N GLY A 209 3.94 -4.51 -37.85
CA GLY A 209 3.31 -3.63 -38.86
C GLY A 209 2.80 -2.28 -38.36
N GLY A 210 2.71 -2.06 -37.03
CA GLY A 210 2.52 -0.74 -36.43
C GLY A 210 1.11 -0.14 -36.53
N ALA A 211 0.08 -0.94 -36.78
CA ALA A 211 -1.30 -0.44 -36.84
C ALA A 211 -1.80 0.03 -35.47
N GLU A 212 -2.36 1.24 -35.39
CA GLU A 212 -3.04 1.76 -34.20
C GLU A 212 -4.38 1.02 -34.02
N LEU A 213 -4.50 0.27 -32.93
CA LEU A 213 -5.69 -0.51 -32.59
C LEU A 213 -6.66 0.28 -31.70
N ASP A 214 -6.11 1.10 -30.79
CA ASP A 214 -6.91 1.89 -29.85
C ASP A 214 -6.11 3.04 -29.20
N ARG A 215 -6.81 4.02 -28.61
CA ARG A 215 -6.22 5.18 -27.93
C ARG A 215 -7.04 5.68 -26.75
N GLY A 216 -6.36 6.14 -25.71
CA GLY A 216 -6.94 6.86 -24.57
C GLY A 216 -6.40 6.36 -23.24
N TYR A 217 -7.19 6.48 -22.17
CA TYR A 217 -6.78 6.05 -20.82
C TYR A 217 -6.91 4.52 -20.62
N LEU A 218 -6.27 3.73 -21.50
CA LEU A 218 -6.49 2.30 -21.68
C LEU A 218 -6.24 1.42 -20.45
N ILE A 219 -5.46 1.91 -19.49
CA ILE A 219 -5.14 1.21 -18.23
C ILE A 219 -5.41 2.09 -16.99
N SER A 220 -6.28 3.09 -17.11
CA SER A 220 -6.67 3.94 -15.98
C SER A 220 -7.93 3.39 -15.31
N ALA A 221 -7.77 2.67 -14.20
CA ALA A 221 -8.90 2.14 -13.45
C ALA A 221 -9.80 3.27 -12.92
N LYS A 222 -11.12 3.06 -13.01
CA LYS A 222 -12.14 3.86 -12.32
C LYS A 222 -11.97 3.77 -10.79
N ASP A 223 -12.70 4.58 -10.03
CA ASP A 223 -12.75 4.42 -8.58
C ASP A 223 -13.61 3.20 -8.20
N LEU A 224 -13.29 2.56 -7.07
CA LEU A 224 -14.12 1.51 -6.49
C LEU A 224 -15.35 2.13 -5.86
N GLY A 225 -16.51 1.59 -6.19
CA GLY A 225 -17.78 1.84 -5.52
C GLY A 225 -18.49 0.52 -5.27
N ALA A 226 -18.06 -0.23 -4.27
CA ALA A 226 -18.59 -1.57 -3.98
C ALA A 226 -19.92 -1.56 -3.21
N TYR A 227 -20.64 -0.43 -3.22
CA TYR A 227 -21.87 -0.26 -2.44
C TYR A 227 -22.98 -1.24 -2.86
N ASP A 228 -23.01 -1.66 -4.12
CA ASP A 228 -23.94 -2.68 -4.65
C ASP A 228 -23.59 -4.12 -4.20
N HIS A 229 -22.38 -4.33 -3.67
CA HIS A 229 -21.87 -5.65 -3.28
C HIS A 229 -21.77 -5.84 -1.76
N LEU A 230 -22.15 -4.85 -0.95
CA LEU A 230 -21.89 -4.85 0.49
C LEU A 230 -22.47 -6.06 1.23
N GLN A 231 -23.70 -6.48 0.88
CA GLN A 231 -24.29 -7.69 1.45
C GLN A 231 -23.43 -8.93 1.13
N ALA A 232 -23.13 -9.14 -0.15
CA ALA A 232 -22.38 -10.30 -0.60
C ALA A 232 -20.95 -10.33 -0.02
N ILE A 233 -20.33 -9.15 0.15
CA ILE A 233 -19.03 -8.99 0.80
C ILE A 233 -19.11 -9.40 2.28
N ALA A 234 -20.14 -8.95 3.01
CA ALA A 234 -20.33 -9.32 4.41
C ALA A 234 -20.61 -10.82 4.57
N GLU A 235 -21.46 -11.41 3.71
CA GLU A 235 -21.76 -12.85 3.69
C GLU A 235 -20.54 -13.71 3.32
N ALA A 236 -19.62 -13.19 2.50
CA ALA A 236 -18.36 -13.87 2.17
C ALA A 236 -17.40 -13.98 3.36
N GLY A 237 -17.72 -13.35 4.50
CA GLY A 237 -16.94 -13.44 5.74
C GLY A 237 -15.83 -12.39 5.86
N ILE A 238 -15.96 -11.27 5.14
CA ILE A 238 -15.10 -10.10 5.36
C ILE A 238 -15.44 -9.47 6.70
N GLY A 239 -14.44 -9.32 7.56
CA GLY A 239 -14.58 -8.74 8.90
C GLY A 239 -14.28 -7.25 8.97
N CYS A 240 -13.67 -6.67 7.92
CA CYS A 240 -13.33 -5.25 7.87
C CYS A 240 -13.47 -4.68 6.45
N LEU A 241 -14.18 -3.56 6.33
CA LEU A 241 -14.39 -2.82 5.09
C LEU A 241 -13.58 -1.54 5.12
N LYS A 242 -12.68 -1.40 4.16
CA LYS A 242 -11.71 -0.31 4.11
C LYS A 242 -12.09 0.72 3.05
N ILE A 243 -12.19 1.98 3.45
CA ILE A 243 -12.33 3.10 2.52
C ILE A 243 -10.93 3.60 2.15
N GLU A 244 -10.60 3.70 0.86
CA GLU A 244 -9.40 4.44 0.44
C GLU A 244 -9.68 5.94 0.35
N GLY A 245 -8.72 6.72 0.83
CA GLY A 245 -8.69 8.15 0.59
C GLY A 245 -7.85 8.94 1.58
N ARG A 246 -6.79 8.41 2.19
CA ARG A 246 -6.10 9.22 3.24
C ARG A 246 -5.40 10.49 2.68
N LYS A 247 -5.27 10.68 1.36
CA LYS A 247 -4.78 11.93 0.71
C LYS A 247 -5.94 12.91 0.45
N LYS A 248 -7.18 12.48 0.70
CA LYS A 248 -8.38 13.27 0.55
C LYS A 248 -8.58 14.15 1.76
N GLN A 249 -9.36 15.21 1.57
CA GLN A 249 -9.70 16.17 2.61
C GLN A 249 -10.67 15.55 3.62
N PRO A 250 -10.75 16.07 4.86
CA PRO A 250 -11.66 15.58 5.89
C PRO A 250 -13.13 15.48 5.44
N GLU A 251 -13.59 16.35 4.55
CA GLU A 251 -14.96 16.34 4.02
C GLU A 251 -15.25 15.09 3.18
N TYR A 252 -14.25 14.58 2.45
CA TYR A 252 -14.36 13.29 1.76
C TYR A 252 -14.51 12.16 2.77
N VAL A 253 -13.68 12.16 3.82
CA VAL A 253 -13.73 11.13 4.87
C VAL A 253 -15.10 11.14 5.55
N ALA A 254 -15.59 12.31 5.96
CA ALA A 254 -16.93 12.46 6.54
C ALA A 254 -18.03 11.90 5.62
N THR A 255 -18.06 12.35 4.36
CA THR A 255 -19.11 12.00 3.38
C THR A 255 -19.13 10.50 3.10
N VAL A 256 -17.97 9.91 2.78
CA VAL A 256 -17.89 8.50 2.41
C VAL A 256 -18.12 7.60 3.62
N THR A 257 -17.52 7.90 4.77
CA THR A 257 -17.73 7.11 5.99
C THR A 257 -19.19 7.12 6.41
N LYS A 258 -19.86 8.29 6.36
CA LYS A 258 -21.29 8.39 6.69
C LYS A 258 -22.14 7.50 5.79
N ALA A 259 -21.97 7.60 4.47
CA ALA A 259 -22.74 6.81 3.51
C ALA A 259 -22.56 5.31 3.74
N TYR A 260 -21.32 4.83 3.87
CA TYR A 260 -21.08 3.39 4.11
C TYR A 260 -21.61 2.93 5.48
N ARG A 261 -21.53 3.76 6.53
CA ARG A 261 -22.17 3.43 7.81
C ARG A 261 -23.68 3.28 7.65
N GLU A 262 -24.34 4.21 6.98
CA GLU A 262 -25.79 4.13 6.71
C GLU A 262 -26.14 2.87 5.91
N PHE A 263 -25.34 2.52 4.90
CA PHE A 263 -25.55 1.31 4.09
C PHE A 263 -25.38 0.04 4.94
N LEU A 264 -24.37 -0.01 5.81
CA LEU A 264 -24.13 -1.13 6.71
C LEU A 264 -25.24 -1.26 7.76
N THR A 265 -25.70 -0.15 8.35
CA THR A 265 -26.83 -0.17 9.30
C THR A 265 -28.11 -0.67 8.65
N ARG A 266 -28.35 -0.39 7.36
CA ARG A 266 -29.48 -1.00 6.61
C ARG A 266 -29.35 -2.52 6.53
N ILE A 267 -28.18 -3.02 6.15
CA ILE A 267 -27.88 -4.47 6.05
C ILE A 267 -28.07 -5.14 7.42
N GLU A 268 -27.58 -4.52 8.50
CA GLU A 268 -27.76 -5.00 9.87
C GLU A 268 -29.25 -5.11 10.26
N ASN A 269 -30.06 -4.15 9.82
CA ASN A 269 -31.52 -4.12 10.02
C ASN A 269 -32.29 -5.04 9.05
N GLY A 270 -31.61 -5.82 8.20
CA GLY A 270 -32.22 -6.76 7.26
C GLY A 270 -32.73 -6.13 5.95
N SER A 271 -32.32 -4.89 5.66
CA SER A 271 -32.59 -4.23 4.37
C SER A 271 -31.40 -4.40 3.44
N PHE A 272 -31.62 -5.10 2.33
CA PHE A 272 -30.59 -5.46 1.35
C PHE A 272 -30.73 -4.74 0.01
N GLU A 273 -31.60 -3.72 -0.05
CA GLU A 273 -31.77 -2.92 -1.25
C GLU A 273 -30.47 -2.17 -1.57
N PRO A 274 -29.98 -2.24 -2.82
CA PRO A 274 -28.86 -1.41 -3.26
C PRO A 274 -29.18 0.08 -3.06
N PRO A 275 -28.19 0.91 -2.71
CA PRO A 275 -28.42 2.34 -2.57
C PRO A 275 -28.96 2.97 -3.86
N SER A 276 -29.92 3.88 -3.72
CA SER A 276 -30.46 4.64 -4.84
C SER A 276 -29.42 5.59 -5.47
N PHE A 277 -29.73 6.12 -6.65
CA PHE A 277 -28.90 7.14 -7.29
C PHE A 277 -28.75 8.37 -6.38
N GLU A 278 -29.81 8.79 -5.70
CA GLU A 278 -29.81 9.93 -4.78
C GLU A 278 -28.89 9.69 -3.57
N GLU A 279 -28.84 8.46 -3.05
CA GLU A 279 -27.99 8.09 -1.92
C GLU A 279 -26.50 7.98 -2.30
N THR A 280 -26.20 7.59 -3.54
CA THR A 280 -24.82 7.51 -4.05
C THR A 280 -24.31 8.83 -4.62
N GLN A 281 -25.21 9.77 -4.88
CA GLN A 281 -24.89 11.09 -5.43
C GLN A 281 -23.78 11.83 -4.66
N PRO A 282 -23.78 11.88 -3.30
CA PRO A 282 -22.73 12.55 -2.55
C PRO A 282 -21.36 11.91 -2.76
N LEU A 283 -21.30 10.59 -2.99
CA LEU A 283 -20.05 9.86 -3.26
C LEU A 283 -19.44 10.28 -4.60
N VAL A 284 -20.26 10.37 -5.64
CA VAL A 284 -19.83 10.87 -6.97
C VAL A 284 -19.37 12.32 -6.86
N GLN A 285 -20.15 13.15 -6.16
CA GLN A 285 -19.92 14.58 -6.06
C GLN A 285 -18.68 14.95 -5.25
N ILE A 286 -18.41 14.25 -4.15
CA ILE A 286 -17.29 14.58 -3.26
C ILE A 286 -15.95 14.24 -3.92
N PHE A 287 -15.89 13.14 -4.66
CA PHE A 287 -14.81 12.79 -5.58
C PHE A 287 -15.14 11.49 -6.33
N SER A 288 -15.11 11.49 -7.67
CA SER A 288 -15.06 10.24 -8.43
C SER A 288 -14.42 10.40 -9.81
N ARG A 289 -13.88 9.29 -10.33
CA ARG A 289 -13.39 9.15 -11.71
C ARG A 289 -14.30 8.21 -12.51
N GLY A 290 -15.59 8.23 -12.17
CA GLY A 290 -16.51 7.12 -12.41
C GLY A 290 -16.27 5.97 -11.43
N PHE A 291 -17.31 5.17 -11.20
CA PHE A 291 -17.25 3.98 -10.35
C PHE A 291 -17.27 2.69 -11.16
N THR A 292 -16.62 1.67 -10.60
CA THR A 292 -16.72 0.25 -10.96
C THR A 292 -17.00 -0.54 -9.68
N GLY A 293 -17.67 -1.69 -9.80
CA GLY A 293 -17.83 -2.63 -8.70
C GLY A 293 -16.50 -3.31 -8.30
N GLY A 294 -15.40 -3.01 -9.00
CA GLY A 294 -14.14 -3.70 -8.81
C GLY A 294 -14.19 -5.10 -9.43
N MET A 295 -13.51 -6.07 -8.83
CA MET A 295 -13.55 -7.46 -9.29
C MET A 295 -14.59 -8.31 -8.55
N TYR A 296 -15.40 -7.73 -7.65
CA TYR A 296 -16.39 -8.47 -6.85
C TYR A 296 -17.38 -9.24 -7.73
N GLY A 297 -17.87 -8.61 -8.80
CA GLY A 297 -18.74 -9.21 -9.82
C GLY A 297 -18.00 -9.91 -10.97
N GLY A 298 -16.67 -9.99 -10.92
CA GLY A 298 -15.83 -10.50 -12.02
C GLY A 298 -15.32 -9.39 -12.95
N ARG A 299 -14.81 -9.78 -14.13
CA ARG A 299 -14.18 -8.85 -15.09
C ARG A 299 -15.21 -8.01 -15.84
N GLU A 300 -15.17 -6.69 -15.66
CA GLU A 300 -16.06 -5.73 -16.36
C GLU A 300 -15.58 -5.31 -17.76
N GLY A 301 -14.49 -5.90 -18.28
CA GLY A 301 -13.95 -5.55 -19.60
C GLY A 301 -13.61 -4.07 -19.73
N ARG A 302 -14.13 -3.40 -20.78
CA ARG A 302 -13.96 -1.94 -20.98
C ARG A 302 -14.57 -1.11 -19.85
N GLY A 303 -15.59 -1.63 -19.14
CA GLY A 303 -16.27 -0.94 -18.04
C GLY A 303 -15.39 -0.62 -16.83
N TYR A 304 -14.29 -1.37 -16.65
CA TYR A 304 -13.37 -1.26 -15.52
C TYR A 304 -12.48 0.00 -15.55
N VAL A 305 -12.20 0.52 -16.75
CA VAL A 305 -11.31 1.66 -16.97
C VAL A 305 -12.08 2.90 -17.43
N THR A 306 -11.55 4.08 -17.14
CA THR A 306 -12.01 5.34 -17.74
C THR A 306 -11.32 5.53 -19.09
N ARG A 307 -11.97 6.21 -20.04
CA ARG A 307 -11.42 6.47 -21.38
C ARG A 307 -11.21 7.94 -21.70
N THR A 308 -11.83 8.82 -20.93
CA THR A 308 -11.95 10.25 -21.26
C THR A 308 -11.23 11.14 -20.27
N HIS A 309 -11.18 10.78 -18.99
CA HIS A 309 -10.54 11.59 -17.95
C HIS A 309 -9.89 10.71 -16.87
N PRO A 310 -8.68 11.05 -16.38
CA PRO A 310 -7.99 10.30 -15.32
C PRO A 310 -8.23 10.87 -13.91
N ASP A 311 -8.93 12.01 -13.79
CA ASP A 311 -9.11 12.82 -12.58
C ASP A 311 -10.60 13.07 -12.28
N ASN A 312 -10.90 13.75 -11.17
CA ASN A 312 -12.29 14.03 -10.77
C ASN A 312 -13.03 14.84 -11.83
N HIS A 313 -14.15 14.31 -12.31
CA HIS A 313 -14.95 14.94 -13.37
C HIS A 313 -16.18 15.67 -12.82
N GLY A 314 -16.57 15.41 -11.57
CA GLY A 314 -17.80 15.93 -10.99
C GLY A 314 -18.98 15.00 -11.28
N LEU A 315 -20.21 15.50 -11.07
CA LEU A 315 -21.42 14.72 -11.25
C LEU A 315 -22.21 15.20 -12.45
N GLU A 316 -22.47 14.32 -13.41
CA GLU A 316 -23.43 14.59 -14.49
C GLU A 316 -24.85 14.66 -13.93
N LEU A 317 -25.49 15.82 -14.09
CA LEU A 317 -26.83 16.10 -13.58
C LEU A 317 -27.89 16.04 -14.66
N GLY A 318 -27.55 16.30 -15.92
CA GLY A 318 -28.51 16.31 -17.01
C GLY A 318 -28.00 17.07 -18.23
N VAL A 319 -28.88 17.78 -18.93
CA VAL A 319 -28.58 18.38 -20.24
C VAL A 319 -29.05 19.82 -20.37
N VAL A 320 -28.36 20.58 -21.22
CA VAL A 320 -28.76 21.92 -21.64
C VAL A 320 -29.94 21.80 -22.61
N VAL A 321 -31.04 22.47 -22.29
CA VAL A 321 -32.26 22.50 -23.09
C VAL A 321 -32.24 23.67 -24.06
N GLU A 322 -31.82 24.84 -23.57
CA GLU A 322 -31.84 26.10 -24.31
C GLU A 322 -30.85 27.08 -23.68
N SER A 323 -30.30 28.02 -24.46
CA SER A 323 -29.43 29.08 -23.97
C SER A 323 -29.62 30.34 -24.81
N ASP A 324 -29.78 31.47 -24.14
CA ASP A 324 -29.81 32.82 -24.71
C ASP A 324 -28.73 33.72 -24.09
N ASP A 325 -28.79 35.03 -24.33
CA ASP A 325 -27.79 36.00 -23.88
C ASP A 325 -27.85 36.32 -22.36
N HIS A 326 -28.83 35.78 -21.64
CA HIS A 326 -29.11 36.08 -20.24
C HIS A 326 -29.29 34.84 -19.36
N GLU A 327 -29.78 33.74 -19.92
CA GLU A 327 -30.06 32.51 -19.20
C GLU A 327 -29.60 31.26 -19.96
N VAL A 328 -29.17 30.26 -19.19
CA VAL A 328 -29.00 28.87 -19.64
C VAL A 328 -30.08 28.04 -18.96
N ILE A 329 -30.92 27.38 -19.76
CA ILE A 329 -32.00 26.51 -19.29
C ILE A 329 -31.52 25.06 -19.34
N VAL A 330 -31.59 24.38 -18.20
CA VAL A 330 -31.13 23.00 -18.04
C VAL A 330 -32.25 22.12 -17.50
N ASP A 331 -32.23 20.85 -17.91
CA ASP A 331 -33.00 19.78 -17.29
C ASP A 331 -32.05 18.89 -16.50
N VAL A 332 -32.18 18.90 -15.17
CA VAL A 332 -31.28 18.20 -14.25
C VAL A 332 -32.03 17.28 -13.29
N ARG A 333 -31.43 16.14 -12.94
CA ARG A 333 -31.97 15.15 -11.99
C ARG A 333 -31.83 15.57 -10.53
N SER A 334 -31.05 16.60 -10.25
CA SER A 334 -30.94 17.17 -8.91
C SER A 334 -30.87 18.68 -8.99
N PRO A 335 -31.54 19.39 -8.06
CA PRO A 335 -31.67 20.83 -8.15
C PRO A 335 -30.33 21.53 -7.90
N LEU A 336 -30.03 22.48 -8.78
CA LEU A 336 -28.91 23.40 -8.66
C LEU A 336 -29.17 24.46 -7.61
N ARG A 337 -28.10 24.90 -6.94
CA ARG A 337 -28.12 25.91 -5.89
C ARG A 337 -27.17 27.06 -6.20
N VAL A 338 -27.44 28.22 -5.61
CA VAL A 338 -26.49 29.34 -5.64
C VAL A 338 -25.18 28.90 -4.99
N GLY A 339 -24.07 29.15 -5.69
CA GLY A 339 -22.73 28.73 -5.29
C GLY A 339 -22.23 27.45 -5.96
N ASP A 340 -23.09 26.64 -6.59
CA ASP A 340 -22.67 25.45 -7.32
C ASP A 340 -21.70 25.82 -8.45
N GLY A 341 -20.66 25.01 -8.64
CA GLY A 341 -19.79 25.08 -9.81
C GLY A 341 -20.34 24.17 -10.91
N LEU A 342 -20.53 24.71 -12.11
CA LEU A 342 -21.00 23.96 -13.27
C LEU A 342 -19.93 23.92 -14.35
N GLY A 343 -19.79 22.75 -14.98
CA GLY A 343 -19.13 22.54 -16.24
C GLY A 343 -20.13 22.05 -17.27
N PHE A 344 -19.93 22.42 -18.52
CA PHE A 344 -20.73 22.02 -19.65
C PHE A 344 -19.84 21.41 -20.72
N GLU A 345 -20.22 20.25 -21.21
CA GLU A 345 -19.41 19.47 -22.15
C GLU A 345 -20.26 18.92 -23.31
N PRO A 346 -19.69 18.77 -24.51
CA PRO A 346 -20.37 18.12 -25.62
C PRO A 346 -20.89 16.73 -25.27
N ALA A 347 -21.96 16.29 -25.94
CA ALA A 347 -22.46 14.93 -25.79
C ALA A 347 -21.36 13.89 -26.14
N ALA A 348 -21.38 12.76 -25.44
CA ALA A 348 -20.38 11.70 -25.59
C ALA A 348 -20.20 11.28 -27.07
N GLY A 349 -18.96 11.40 -27.57
CA GLY A 349 -18.59 11.06 -28.95
C GLY A 349 -18.43 12.25 -29.91
N ALA A 350 -18.72 13.48 -29.47
CA ALA A 350 -18.35 14.68 -30.21
C ALA A 350 -16.84 14.96 -30.15
N ALA A 351 -16.32 15.71 -31.13
CA ALA A 351 -14.92 16.15 -31.11
C ALA A 351 -14.64 16.96 -29.83
N PRO A 352 -13.41 16.91 -29.28
CA PRO A 352 -13.08 17.68 -28.09
C PRO A 352 -13.19 19.19 -28.39
N GLU A 353 -14.31 19.79 -27.97
CA GLU A 353 -14.53 21.22 -27.97
C GLU A 353 -14.15 21.82 -26.61
N GLN A 354 -13.96 23.14 -26.56
CA GLN A 354 -13.66 23.85 -25.33
C GLN A 354 -14.84 23.72 -24.34
N THR A 355 -14.59 23.20 -23.14
CA THR A 355 -15.61 23.13 -22.09
C THR A 355 -15.92 24.52 -21.56
N ILE A 356 -17.19 24.75 -21.20
CA ILE A 356 -17.65 26.01 -20.60
C ILE A 356 -17.90 25.75 -19.12
N GLY A 357 -17.51 26.67 -18.24
CA GLY A 357 -17.77 26.51 -16.82
C GLY A 357 -17.93 27.82 -16.08
N PHE A 358 -18.88 27.85 -15.14
CA PHE A 358 -19.14 29.01 -14.29
C PHE A 358 -19.80 28.60 -12.97
N SER A 359 -19.80 29.51 -12.00
CA SER A 359 -20.52 29.33 -10.74
C SER A 359 -21.93 29.90 -10.82
N VAL A 360 -22.91 29.19 -10.26
CA VAL A 360 -24.31 29.60 -10.20
C VAL A 360 -24.45 30.80 -9.26
N ARG A 361 -24.82 31.97 -9.81
CA ARG A 361 -25.09 33.18 -9.02
C ARG A 361 -26.58 33.37 -8.73
N HIS A 362 -27.41 33.01 -9.70
CA HIS A 362 -28.86 33.04 -9.59
C HIS A 362 -29.43 31.87 -10.37
N VAL A 363 -30.38 31.16 -9.77
CA VAL A 363 -31.07 30.04 -10.39
C VAL A 363 -32.54 30.06 -9.96
N ARG A 364 -33.43 29.82 -10.91
CA ARG A 364 -34.87 29.70 -10.68
C ARG A 364 -35.40 28.40 -11.27
N THR A 365 -36.29 27.74 -10.53
CA THR A 365 -36.96 26.53 -11.02
C THR A 365 -38.14 26.93 -11.91
N VAL A 366 -38.13 26.45 -13.15
CA VAL A 366 -39.19 26.67 -14.14
C VAL A 366 -40.29 25.63 -13.97
N SER A 367 -39.91 24.35 -13.83
CA SER A 367 -40.84 23.27 -13.52
C SER A 367 -40.11 22.04 -12.95
N VAL A 368 -40.85 21.17 -12.28
CA VAL A 368 -40.35 19.85 -11.87
C VAL A 368 -41.32 18.80 -12.40
N ARG A 369 -40.84 17.83 -13.19
CA ARG A 369 -41.66 16.74 -13.73
C ARG A 369 -40.89 15.44 -13.67
N ASN A 370 -41.49 14.39 -13.10
CA ASN A 370 -40.88 13.05 -12.99
C ASN A 370 -39.44 13.07 -12.40
N GLY A 371 -39.20 13.90 -11.37
CA GLY A 371 -37.88 14.05 -10.75
C GLY A 371 -36.86 14.88 -11.56
N VAL A 372 -37.22 15.34 -12.76
CA VAL A 372 -36.38 16.25 -13.55
C VAL A 372 -36.76 17.70 -13.22
N HIS A 373 -35.76 18.47 -12.79
CA HIS A 373 -35.85 19.89 -12.49
C HIS A 373 -35.43 20.69 -13.73
N ARG A 374 -36.38 21.40 -14.35
CA ARG A 374 -36.05 22.42 -15.33
C ARG A 374 -35.71 23.72 -14.61
N GLN A 375 -34.47 24.18 -14.73
CA GLN A 375 -34.00 25.39 -14.06
C GLN A 375 -33.36 26.35 -15.07
N ALA A 376 -33.60 27.64 -14.87
CA ALA A 376 -32.95 28.71 -15.62
C ALA A 376 -31.86 29.33 -14.75
N ILE A 377 -30.65 29.42 -15.29
CA ILE A 377 -29.46 29.92 -14.61
C ILE A 377 -29.05 31.23 -15.29
N ALA A 378 -28.93 32.31 -14.52
CA ALA A 378 -28.47 33.57 -15.07
C ALA A 378 -26.99 33.47 -15.49
N SER A 379 -26.72 33.59 -16.78
CA SER A 379 -25.36 33.56 -17.34
C SER A 379 -25.29 34.38 -18.63
N ARG A 380 -24.11 34.92 -18.94
CA ARG A 380 -23.82 35.56 -20.23
C ARG A 380 -23.10 34.62 -21.19
N ASP A 381 -22.69 33.45 -20.70
CA ASP A 381 -22.05 32.44 -21.51
C ASP A 381 -23.11 31.68 -22.30
N ARG A 382 -22.89 31.54 -23.61
CA ARG A 382 -23.79 30.79 -24.48
C ARG A 382 -23.36 29.33 -24.52
N VAL A 383 -24.18 28.45 -23.97
CA VAL A 383 -23.90 27.01 -23.91
C VAL A 383 -24.74 26.28 -24.96
N PRO A 384 -24.15 25.47 -25.85
CA PRO A 384 -24.94 24.80 -26.89
C PRO A 384 -25.96 23.81 -26.30
N GLN A 385 -27.11 23.72 -26.98
CA GLN A 385 -28.17 22.78 -26.62
C GLN A 385 -27.67 21.34 -26.72
N GLY A 386 -28.11 20.49 -25.79
CA GLY A 386 -27.76 19.07 -25.72
C GLY A 386 -26.44 18.77 -25.04
N TRP A 387 -25.67 19.79 -24.63
CA TRP A 387 -24.48 19.60 -23.82
C TRP A 387 -24.82 19.03 -22.45
N ALA A 388 -23.96 18.16 -21.93
CA ALA A 388 -24.08 17.61 -20.60
C ALA A 388 -23.81 18.69 -19.54
N VAL A 389 -24.57 18.66 -18.46
CA VAL A 389 -24.44 19.57 -17.32
C VAL A 389 -23.76 18.82 -16.18
N ILE A 390 -22.55 19.23 -15.84
CA ILE A 390 -21.71 18.59 -14.83
C ILE A 390 -21.58 19.52 -13.62
N ARG A 391 -21.91 19.04 -12.41
CA ARG A 391 -21.65 19.78 -11.18
C ARG A 391 -20.23 19.49 -10.68
N THR A 392 -19.35 20.45 -10.90
CA THR A 392 -17.92 20.37 -10.57
C THR A 392 -17.61 20.79 -9.13
N ALA A 393 -18.50 21.56 -8.49
CA ALA A 393 -18.40 21.89 -7.07
C ALA A 393 -19.78 21.98 -6.40
N ASP A 394 -19.90 21.38 -5.21
CA ASP A 394 -21.04 21.49 -4.31
C ASP A 394 -20.54 22.02 -2.95
N PRO A 395 -20.54 23.36 -2.73
CA PRO A 395 -20.09 23.95 -1.47
C PRO A 395 -20.96 23.55 -0.27
N GLU A 396 -22.24 23.27 -0.50
CA GLU A 396 -23.18 22.91 0.56
C GLU A 396 -22.89 21.51 1.11
N LEU A 397 -22.59 20.55 0.24
CA LEU A 397 -22.12 19.22 0.65
C LEU A 397 -20.86 19.34 1.53
N LYS A 398 -19.89 20.17 1.14
CA LYS A 398 -18.66 20.40 1.93
C LYS A 398 -18.95 21.07 3.27
N ARG A 399 -19.88 22.03 3.32
CA ARG A 399 -20.29 22.70 4.56
C ARG A 399 -20.91 21.69 5.53
N LEU A 400 -21.87 20.89 5.07
CA LEU A 400 -22.52 19.84 5.88
C LEU A 400 -21.50 18.81 6.38
N ALA A 401 -20.56 18.41 5.53
CA ALA A 401 -19.48 17.52 5.93
C ALA A 401 -18.62 18.12 7.06
N ARG A 402 -18.23 19.39 6.97
CA ARG A 402 -17.45 20.09 8.04
C ARG A 402 -18.23 20.17 9.35
N GLU A 403 -19.50 20.51 9.28
CA GLU A 403 -20.35 20.66 10.46
C GLU A 403 -20.50 19.33 11.22
N SER A 404 -20.48 18.19 10.51
CA SER A 404 -20.59 16.87 11.13
C SER A 404 -19.49 16.57 12.16
N PHE A 405 -18.31 17.17 12.02
CA PHE A 405 -17.16 16.91 12.90
C PHE A 405 -16.61 18.14 13.63
N ALA A 406 -17.23 19.31 13.45
CA ALA A 406 -16.80 20.56 14.07
C ALA A 406 -16.86 20.53 15.62
N GLY A 407 -17.83 19.79 16.18
CA GLY A 407 -18.02 19.64 17.63
C GLY A 407 -17.15 18.58 18.30
N ILE A 408 -16.23 17.94 17.57
CA ILE A 408 -15.29 17.00 18.17
C ILE A 408 -14.06 17.78 18.62
N ASP A 409 -13.93 17.95 19.93
CA ASP A 409 -12.74 18.55 20.54
C ASP A 409 -11.50 17.72 20.18
N GLY A 410 -10.50 18.40 19.64
CA GLY A 410 -9.21 17.80 19.24
C GLY A 410 -8.16 17.84 20.34
N ASP A 411 -8.45 18.46 21.48
CA ASP A 411 -7.47 18.75 22.51
C ASP A 411 -7.98 18.36 23.91
N PRO A 412 -8.24 17.07 24.17
CA PRO A 412 -8.21 16.60 25.55
C PRO A 412 -6.78 16.83 26.07
N GLN A 413 -6.70 17.54 27.20
CA GLN A 413 -5.48 17.88 27.94
C GLN A 413 -4.45 16.73 27.88
N ILE A 414 -3.20 17.07 27.54
CA ILE A 414 -2.09 16.14 27.37
C ILE A 414 -2.02 15.20 28.57
N GLY A 415 -2.02 13.88 28.27
CA GLY A 415 -1.95 12.75 29.21
C GLY A 415 -1.53 13.14 30.61
N VAL A 416 -2.52 13.36 31.46
CA VAL A 416 -2.32 14.00 32.75
C VAL A 416 -2.08 12.92 33.79
N GLU A 417 -0.80 12.71 34.11
CA GLU A 417 -0.42 11.90 35.26
C GLU A 417 -0.90 12.62 36.53
N GLY A 418 -1.65 11.91 37.36
CA GLY A 418 -2.07 12.43 38.67
C GLY A 418 -0.86 12.71 39.55
N LEU A 419 -0.79 13.92 40.09
CA LEU A 419 0.23 14.35 41.04
C LEU A 419 -0.43 14.57 42.40
N ASP A 420 -0.25 13.60 43.28
CA ASP A 420 -0.75 13.68 44.65
C ASP A 420 0.24 14.46 45.52
N VAL A 421 -0.28 15.24 46.48
CA VAL A 421 0.56 16.02 47.40
C VAL A 421 0.18 15.75 48.84
N ARG A 422 1.18 15.44 49.68
CA ARG A 422 1.01 15.29 51.13
C ARG A 422 1.82 16.34 51.87
N LEU A 423 1.18 17.07 52.79
CA LEU A 423 1.79 18.20 53.49
C LEU A 423 1.92 17.93 55.00
N PHE A 424 3.06 18.33 55.55
CA PHE A 424 3.41 18.16 56.97
C PHE A 424 4.03 19.44 57.53
N GLY A 425 3.68 19.81 58.78
CA GLY A 425 4.34 20.93 59.43
C GLY A 425 3.65 21.41 60.71
N ASN A 426 4.44 22.03 61.59
CA ASN A 426 4.00 22.62 62.86
C ASN A 426 4.46 24.08 62.95
N ALA A 427 3.83 24.87 63.84
CA ALA A 427 4.23 26.26 64.10
C ALA A 427 5.73 26.36 64.43
N GLY A 428 6.44 27.27 63.75
CA GLY A 428 7.88 27.48 63.92
C GLY A 428 8.78 26.52 63.13
N GLY A 429 8.24 25.43 62.57
CA GLY A 429 8.97 24.49 61.70
C GLY A 429 8.78 24.77 60.21
N ALA A 430 9.53 24.09 59.35
CA ALA A 430 9.33 24.16 57.90
C ALA A 430 8.07 23.39 57.46
N LEU A 431 7.46 23.80 56.35
CA LEU A 431 6.46 23.03 55.62
C LEU A 431 7.18 21.99 54.76
N LYS A 432 6.93 20.72 55.01
CA LYS A 432 7.38 19.62 54.17
C LYS A 432 6.23 19.20 53.25
N ALA A 433 6.46 19.20 51.95
CA ALA A 433 5.51 18.74 50.94
C ALA A 433 6.10 17.57 50.15
N VAL A 434 5.36 16.47 50.06
CA VAL A 434 5.72 15.26 49.31
C VAL A 434 4.80 15.16 48.11
N PHE A 435 5.38 15.30 46.91
CA PHE A 435 4.68 15.14 45.63
C PHE A 435 4.89 13.71 45.13
N SER A 436 3.87 13.05 44.59
CA SER A 436 3.95 11.65 44.16
C SER A 436 3.15 11.40 42.88
N THR A 437 3.73 10.62 41.95
CA THR A 437 3.11 10.30 40.66
C THR A 437 3.75 9.03 40.07
N GLY A 438 2.96 8.14 39.48
CA GLY A 438 3.48 7.01 38.69
C GLY A 438 4.52 6.10 39.35
N GLY A 439 4.62 6.10 40.69
CA GLY A 439 5.64 5.37 41.46
C GLY A 439 6.86 6.21 41.91
N ASP A 440 7.02 7.42 41.38
CA ASP A 440 8.02 8.40 41.82
C ASP A 440 7.47 9.30 42.93
N SER A 441 8.36 9.77 43.81
CA SER A 441 8.02 10.80 44.80
C SER A 441 9.18 11.74 45.06
N GLU A 442 8.86 13.00 45.34
CA GLU A 442 9.84 14.02 45.70
C GLU A 442 9.39 14.80 46.94
N SER A 443 10.33 15.09 47.84
CA SER A 443 10.06 15.76 49.11
C SER A 443 10.80 17.08 49.16
N VAL A 444 10.05 18.17 49.30
CA VAL A 444 10.60 19.53 49.37
C VAL A 444 10.22 20.20 50.69
N GLU A 445 11.09 21.05 51.21
CA GLU A 445 10.90 21.78 52.47
C GLU A 445 10.97 23.30 52.25
N SER A 446 10.10 24.03 52.95
CA SER A 446 10.09 25.50 52.90
C SER A 446 11.34 26.10 53.55
N ALA A 447 11.87 27.15 52.95
CA ALA A 447 12.97 27.94 53.50
C ALA A 447 12.48 28.86 54.62
N LEU A 448 11.20 29.24 54.58
CA LEU A 448 10.55 30.02 55.62
C LEU A 448 9.80 29.10 56.60
N PRO A 449 9.83 29.39 57.91
CA PRO A 449 9.06 28.63 58.88
C PRO A 449 7.57 28.95 58.76
N LEU A 450 6.73 27.97 59.07
CA LEU A 450 5.29 28.12 59.24
C LEU A 450 5.00 29.02 60.44
N ARG A 451 4.26 30.10 60.20
CA ARG A 451 3.89 31.08 61.25
C ARG A 451 2.40 30.98 61.55
N PRO A 452 1.95 31.32 62.77
CA PRO A 452 0.53 31.50 63.04
C PRO A 452 -0.08 32.50 62.05
N ALA A 453 -1.21 32.14 61.45
CA ALA A 453 -1.91 32.96 60.47
C ALA A 453 -2.67 34.09 61.19
N THR A 454 -2.37 35.33 60.85
CA THR A 454 -3.18 36.50 61.25
C THR A 454 -4.37 36.72 60.33
N ALA A 455 -4.26 36.30 59.06
CA ALA A 455 -5.33 36.22 58.06
C ALA A 455 -4.97 35.16 57.01
N HIS A 456 -5.99 34.48 56.44
CA HIS A 456 -5.85 33.46 55.40
C HIS A 456 -4.88 32.31 55.77
N PRO A 457 -5.31 31.35 56.62
CA PRO A 457 -4.52 30.15 56.89
C PRO A 457 -4.32 29.28 55.64
N LEU A 458 -3.40 28.32 55.71
CA LEU A 458 -3.23 27.27 54.70
C LEU A 458 -4.39 26.27 54.81
N ASP A 459 -5.49 26.53 54.11
CA ASP A 459 -6.60 25.59 53.95
C ASP A 459 -6.46 24.74 52.67
N GLU A 460 -7.24 23.67 52.59
CA GLU A 460 -7.20 22.74 51.45
C GLU A 460 -7.50 23.45 50.12
N ALA A 461 -8.48 24.36 50.09
CA ALA A 461 -8.88 25.07 48.88
C ALA A 461 -7.71 25.89 48.30
N ARG A 462 -7.01 26.64 49.16
CA ARG A 462 -5.86 27.45 48.77
C ARG A 462 -4.65 26.61 48.38
N LEU A 463 -4.40 25.51 49.08
CA LEU A 463 -3.33 24.58 48.72
C LEU A 463 -3.60 23.94 47.35
N ARG A 464 -4.83 23.50 47.08
CA ARG A 464 -5.23 23.00 45.76
C ARG A 464 -5.06 24.04 44.66
N GLU A 465 -5.47 25.29 44.91
CA GLU A 465 -5.33 26.36 43.93
C GLU A 465 -3.86 26.65 43.59
N GLN A 466 -2.98 26.74 44.58
CA GLN A 466 -1.56 27.07 44.36
C GLN A 466 -0.74 25.90 43.83
N LEU A 467 -0.96 24.70 44.36
CA LEU A 467 -0.27 23.48 43.95
C LEU A 467 -0.77 22.96 42.59
N GLY A 468 -2.00 23.29 42.21
CA GLY A 468 -2.62 22.91 40.94
C GLY A 468 -2.22 23.75 39.74
N ARG A 469 -1.37 24.77 39.90
CA ARG A 469 -0.82 25.58 38.81
C ARG A 469 0.28 24.82 38.06
N LEU A 470 -0.09 23.72 37.41
CA LEU A 470 0.81 22.77 36.73
C LEU A 470 0.83 22.96 35.20
N GLY A 471 0.33 24.10 34.71
CA GLY A 471 0.30 24.41 33.28
C GLY A 471 1.69 24.32 32.64
N GLY A 472 1.76 23.73 31.44
CA GLY A 472 3.03 23.47 30.74
C GLY A 472 3.77 22.20 31.21
N THR A 473 3.17 21.40 32.10
CA THR A 473 3.74 20.11 32.57
C THR A 473 2.77 18.96 32.26
N PRO A 474 3.23 17.69 32.22
CA PRO A 474 2.37 16.53 31.97
C PRO A 474 1.56 16.09 33.20
N TYR A 475 1.46 16.94 34.24
CA TYR A 475 0.84 16.60 35.53
C TYR A 475 -0.47 17.34 35.79
N VAL A 476 -1.44 16.65 36.40
CA VAL A 476 -2.66 17.24 36.98
C VAL A 476 -2.64 17.03 38.47
N LEU A 477 -3.12 18.00 39.23
CA LEU A 477 -3.23 17.83 40.67
C LEU A 477 -4.28 16.77 41.00
N GLY A 478 -3.85 15.72 41.70
CA GLY A 478 -4.71 14.67 42.23
C GLY A 478 -5.22 15.00 43.64
N GLY A 479 -4.99 14.09 44.57
CA GLY A 479 -5.30 14.25 45.99
C GLY A 479 -4.33 15.20 46.71
N VAL A 480 -4.87 16.00 47.62
CA VAL A 480 -4.08 16.84 48.54
C VAL A 480 -4.39 16.41 49.97
N ASP A 481 -3.41 15.83 50.66
CA ASP A 481 -3.53 15.37 52.05
C ASP A 481 -2.82 16.35 53.00
N ILE A 482 -3.60 17.00 53.87
CA ILE A 482 -3.11 17.98 54.84
C ILE A 482 -3.17 17.49 56.28
N ARG A 483 -3.50 16.21 56.53
CA ARG A 483 -3.66 15.68 57.90
C ARG A 483 -2.39 15.78 58.77
N GLY A 484 -1.22 15.93 58.13
CA GLY A 484 0.07 16.15 58.80
C GLY A 484 0.41 17.62 59.07
N LEU A 485 -0.43 18.57 58.66
CA LEU A 485 -0.22 20.01 58.81
C LEU A 485 -1.08 20.54 59.96
N ALA A 486 -0.46 21.20 60.95
CA ALA A 486 -1.20 21.80 62.06
C ALA A 486 -2.04 23.01 61.60
N ASP A 487 -3.19 23.20 62.25
CA ASP A 487 -4.17 24.22 61.89
C ASP A 487 -3.68 25.66 62.13
N GLY A 488 -4.25 26.60 61.39
CA GLY A 488 -4.02 28.04 61.62
C GLY A 488 -2.62 28.52 61.25
N LEU A 489 -1.90 27.82 60.37
CA LEU A 489 -0.57 28.19 59.91
C LEU A 489 -0.60 28.96 58.58
N PHE A 490 0.43 29.78 58.37
CA PHE A 490 0.61 30.62 57.20
C PHE A 490 2.00 30.38 56.58
N LEU A 491 2.01 30.32 55.25
CA LEU A 491 3.22 30.37 54.43
C LEU A 491 2.97 31.29 53.22
N PRO A 492 3.91 32.16 52.83
CA PRO A 492 3.75 33.01 51.64
C PRO A 492 3.50 32.20 50.36
N MET A 493 2.65 32.71 49.46
CA MET A 493 2.37 32.06 48.17
C MET A 493 3.62 31.87 47.30
N SER A 494 4.58 32.79 47.38
CA SER A 494 5.86 32.67 46.69
C SER A 494 6.62 31.41 47.12
N GLU A 495 6.49 31.02 48.39
CA GLU A 495 7.14 29.84 48.94
C GLU A 495 6.43 28.56 48.51
N LEU A 496 5.09 28.53 48.50
CA LEU A 496 4.32 27.42 47.93
C LEU A 496 4.64 27.20 46.44
N ASN A 497 4.79 28.28 45.68
CA ASN A 497 5.19 28.22 44.28
C ASN A 497 6.61 27.66 44.11
N ARG A 498 7.56 28.09 44.97
CA ARG A 498 8.93 27.56 44.99
C ARG A 498 8.95 26.05 45.24
N LEU A 499 8.20 25.59 46.24
CA LEU A 499 8.09 24.16 46.57
C LEU A 499 7.54 23.35 45.41
N ARG A 500 6.41 23.79 44.82
CA ARG A 500 5.81 23.14 43.64
C ARG A 500 6.81 23.08 42.49
N GLN A 501 7.45 24.21 42.15
CA GLN A 501 8.40 24.27 41.03
C GLN A 501 9.61 23.37 41.26
N ALA A 502 10.16 23.34 42.48
CA ALA A 502 11.30 22.48 42.82
C ALA A 502 10.95 20.99 42.71
N ALA A 503 9.82 20.57 43.27
CA ALA A 503 9.39 19.17 43.20
C ALA A 503 9.07 18.75 41.75
N VAL A 504 8.34 19.58 41.02
CA VAL A 504 7.98 19.30 39.61
C VAL A 504 9.23 19.25 38.72
N ALA A 505 10.23 20.10 38.95
CA ALA A 505 11.48 20.06 38.18
C ALA A 505 12.21 18.72 38.35
N VAL A 506 12.33 18.21 39.58
CA VAL A 506 12.96 16.91 39.86
C VAL A 506 12.15 15.75 39.26
N LEU A 507 10.82 15.79 39.37
CA LEU A 507 9.96 14.75 38.78
C LEU A 507 10.03 14.75 37.24
N LEU A 508 10.08 15.93 36.61
CA LEU A 508 10.31 16.06 35.17
C LEU A 508 11.67 15.50 34.75
N GLU A 509 12.74 15.84 35.49
CA GLU A 509 14.09 15.31 35.23
C GLU A 509 14.12 13.78 35.34
N ARG A 510 13.53 13.20 36.40
CA ARG A 510 13.43 11.74 36.55
C ARG A 510 12.62 11.08 35.42
N ARG A 511 11.54 11.73 35.00
CA ARG A 511 10.72 11.28 33.86
C ARG A 511 11.54 11.28 32.57
N GLU A 512 12.29 12.35 32.29
CA GLU A 512 13.16 12.46 31.12
C GLU A 512 14.28 11.42 31.13
N LEU A 513 14.95 11.22 32.28
CA LEU A 513 15.98 10.19 32.45
C LEU A 513 15.40 8.78 32.24
N SER A 514 14.22 8.49 32.80
CA SER A 514 13.55 7.21 32.63
C SER A 514 13.12 6.95 31.19
N GLN A 515 12.59 7.97 30.50
CA GLN A 515 12.25 7.89 29.09
C GLN A 515 13.49 7.68 28.22
N SER A 516 14.57 8.42 28.49
CA SER A 516 15.86 8.28 27.81
C SER A 516 16.42 6.86 27.99
N ALA A 517 16.41 6.33 29.22
CA ALA A 517 16.85 4.96 29.50
C ALA A 517 16.02 3.90 28.76
N ARG A 518 14.69 4.02 28.74
CA ARG A 518 13.81 3.13 27.98
C ARG A 518 14.08 3.18 26.49
N ARG A 519 14.27 4.39 25.93
CA ARG A 519 14.62 4.58 24.51
C ARG A 519 15.97 3.95 24.18
N ALA A 520 16.99 4.18 25.00
CA ALA A 520 18.32 3.60 24.81
C ALA A 520 18.28 2.06 24.87
N GLN A 521 17.55 1.48 25.83
CA GLN A 521 17.36 0.03 25.92
C GLN A 521 16.64 -0.54 24.68
N ARG A 522 15.61 0.16 24.21
CA ARG A 522 14.88 -0.19 22.98
C ARG A 522 15.81 -0.15 21.77
N SER A 523 16.55 0.94 21.55
CA SER A 523 17.50 1.10 20.44
C SER A 523 18.59 0.03 20.47
N ALA A 524 19.13 -0.31 21.64
CA ALA A 524 20.10 -1.39 21.77
C ALA A 524 19.50 -2.75 21.36
N ARG A 525 18.29 -3.07 21.83
CA ARG A 525 17.58 -4.30 21.47
C ARG A 525 17.25 -4.37 19.98
N ILE A 526 16.82 -3.26 19.39
CA ILE A 526 16.58 -3.13 17.94
C ILE A 526 17.89 -3.40 17.19
N GLY A 527 18.98 -2.73 17.57
CA GLY A 527 20.29 -2.91 16.94
C GLY A 527 20.77 -4.36 16.97
N GLU A 528 20.66 -5.01 18.13
CA GLU A 528 20.99 -6.44 18.27
C GLU A 528 20.15 -7.31 17.32
N ARG A 529 18.82 -7.11 17.29
CA ARG A 529 17.92 -7.93 16.46
C ARG A 529 18.07 -7.68 14.96
N VAL A 530 18.31 -6.43 14.55
CA VAL A 530 18.57 -6.08 13.14
C VAL A 530 19.89 -6.70 12.66
N GLN A 531 20.92 -6.75 13.51
CA GLN A 531 22.20 -7.39 13.17
C GLN A 531 22.15 -8.92 13.25
N ALA A 532 21.33 -9.48 14.15
CA ALA A 532 21.18 -10.92 14.34
C ALA A 532 20.39 -11.60 13.22
N ILE A 533 21.06 -11.87 12.11
CA ILE A 533 20.50 -12.64 10.99
C ILE A 533 20.83 -14.12 11.21
N ALA A 534 19.89 -14.84 11.83
CA ALA A 534 20.01 -16.28 12.00
C ALA A 534 19.96 -17.00 10.64
N ILE A 535 21.03 -17.75 10.32
CA ILE A 535 21.08 -18.62 9.14
C ILE A 535 20.22 -19.85 9.44
N THR A 536 19.18 -20.09 8.62
CA THR A 536 18.30 -21.27 8.73
C THR A 536 19.01 -22.54 8.28
N ASP A 537 18.60 -23.73 8.74
CA ASP A 537 19.19 -25.02 8.33
C ASP A 537 19.26 -25.18 6.81
N ARG A 538 18.18 -24.82 6.09
CA ARG A 538 18.15 -24.87 4.62
C ARG A 538 19.18 -23.93 4.00
N SER A 539 19.32 -22.71 4.52
CA SER A 539 20.35 -21.78 4.05
C SER A 539 21.77 -22.13 4.51
N ALA A 540 21.91 -22.87 5.61
CA ALA A 540 23.19 -23.39 6.10
C ALA A 540 23.70 -24.53 5.21
N ALA A 541 22.79 -25.33 4.65
CA ALA A 541 23.08 -26.40 3.70
C ALA A 541 23.51 -25.91 2.30
N LEU A 542 23.49 -24.60 2.04
CA LEU A 542 23.95 -24.03 0.77
C LEU A 542 25.46 -24.26 0.58
N GLU A 543 25.85 -24.75 -0.59
CA GLU A 543 27.25 -25.01 -0.95
C GLU A 543 28.15 -23.80 -0.72
N GLN A 544 29.32 -23.99 -0.10
CA GLN A 544 30.24 -22.88 0.23
C GLN A 544 30.81 -22.20 -1.02
N HIS A 545 31.05 -22.95 -2.09
CA HIS A 545 31.61 -22.48 -3.35
C HIS A 545 30.90 -23.13 -4.55
N PRO A 546 29.64 -22.74 -4.86
CA PRO A 546 28.91 -23.33 -5.97
C PRO A 546 29.55 -22.91 -7.31
N PRO A 547 29.56 -23.80 -8.32
CA PRO A 547 29.92 -23.39 -9.68
C PRO A 547 28.96 -22.29 -10.15
N PHE A 548 29.46 -21.35 -10.95
CA PHE A 548 28.61 -20.31 -11.48
C PHE A 548 27.60 -20.85 -12.50
N ARG A 549 26.46 -20.17 -12.60
CA ARG A 549 25.37 -20.50 -13.52
C ARG A 549 25.00 -19.30 -14.38
N VAL A 550 24.96 -19.52 -15.69
CA VAL A 550 24.20 -18.71 -16.64
C VAL A 550 22.80 -19.30 -16.73
N ILE A 551 21.80 -18.51 -16.37
CA ILE A 551 20.41 -18.92 -16.30
C ILE A 551 19.65 -18.15 -17.38
N ALA A 552 19.02 -18.85 -18.31
CA ALA A 552 18.22 -18.24 -19.37
C ALA A 552 16.73 -18.47 -19.09
N GLU A 553 16.00 -17.41 -18.77
CA GLU A 553 14.54 -17.43 -18.70
C GLU A 553 13.96 -17.12 -20.08
N VAL A 554 13.16 -18.04 -20.61
CA VAL A 554 12.59 -18.00 -21.96
C VAL A 554 11.13 -18.45 -21.92
N TRP A 555 10.36 -18.15 -22.98
CA TRP A 555 8.96 -18.58 -23.10
C TRP A 555 8.71 -19.54 -24.27
N ARG A 556 9.68 -19.68 -25.19
CA ARG A 556 9.62 -20.61 -26.34
C ARG A 556 10.61 -21.76 -26.16
N ILE A 557 10.26 -22.93 -26.68
CA ILE A 557 11.12 -24.12 -26.65
C ILE A 557 12.36 -23.91 -27.52
N GLU A 558 12.19 -23.24 -28.66
CA GLU A 558 13.27 -22.99 -29.60
C GLU A 558 14.32 -22.06 -28.97
N ASP A 559 13.89 -21.08 -28.17
CA ASP A 559 14.76 -20.20 -27.40
C ASP A 559 15.48 -20.95 -26.26
N ALA A 560 14.81 -21.91 -25.62
CA ALA A 560 15.43 -22.78 -24.62
C ALA A 560 16.59 -23.59 -25.20
N GLN A 561 16.38 -24.17 -26.38
CA GLN A 561 17.41 -24.93 -27.10
C GLN A 561 18.57 -24.02 -27.53
N ALA A 562 18.26 -22.82 -28.04
CA ALA A 562 19.26 -21.83 -28.43
C ALA A 562 20.12 -21.38 -27.23
N ALA A 563 19.50 -21.12 -26.08
CA ALA A 563 20.20 -20.76 -24.84
C ALA A 563 21.13 -21.88 -24.36
N ALA A 564 20.65 -23.13 -24.37
CA ALA A 564 21.45 -24.29 -24.00
C ALA A 564 22.67 -24.45 -24.90
N ALA A 565 22.49 -24.38 -26.23
CA ALA A 565 23.58 -24.45 -27.20
C ALA A 565 24.60 -23.31 -27.04
N ALA A 566 24.16 -22.13 -26.58
CA ALA A 566 25.02 -20.98 -26.32
C ALA A 566 25.76 -21.02 -24.98
N GLY A 567 25.50 -22.01 -24.12
CA GLY A 567 26.22 -22.23 -22.87
C GLY A 567 25.45 -21.90 -21.60
N ALA A 568 24.11 -21.80 -21.63
CA ALA A 568 23.32 -21.74 -20.39
C ALA A 568 23.50 -23.02 -19.56
N ASN A 569 23.59 -22.89 -18.24
CA ASN A 569 23.62 -24.04 -17.31
C ASN A 569 22.22 -24.47 -16.87
N GLU A 570 21.29 -23.51 -16.86
CA GLU A 570 19.89 -23.72 -16.47
C GLU A 570 19.00 -22.91 -17.42
N VAL A 571 17.92 -23.53 -17.86
CA VAL A 571 16.84 -22.86 -18.59
C VAL A 571 15.62 -22.79 -17.68
N VAL A 572 15.06 -21.58 -17.53
CA VAL A 572 13.76 -21.37 -16.91
C VAL A 572 12.74 -21.14 -18.02
N LEU A 573 11.83 -22.09 -18.23
CA LEU A 573 10.75 -21.93 -19.20
C LEU A 573 9.51 -21.35 -18.52
N ASP A 574 8.95 -20.27 -19.06
CA ASP A 574 7.61 -19.77 -18.70
C ASP A 574 6.58 -20.22 -19.75
N PRO A 575 5.86 -21.33 -19.51
CA PRO A 575 4.84 -21.80 -20.43
C PRO A 575 3.53 -21.00 -20.34
N PHE A 576 3.41 -20.07 -19.39
CA PHE A 576 2.18 -19.33 -19.08
C PHE A 576 2.19 -17.89 -19.56
N LEU A 577 3.37 -17.32 -19.88
CA LEU A 577 3.54 -15.91 -20.28
C LEU A 577 2.62 -15.47 -21.43
N ARG A 578 2.39 -16.36 -22.41
CA ARG A 578 1.61 -16.07 -23.63
C ARG A 578 0.64 -17.21 -23.97
N GLN A 579 -0.48 -16.84 -24.58
CA GLN A 579 -1.45 -17.78 -25.16
C GLN A 579 -1.09 -18.15 -26.62
N PRO A 580 -1.28 -19.42 -27.04
CA PRO A 580 -1.60 -20.57 -26.22
C PRO A 580 -0.41 -21.02 -25.37
N ALA A 581 -0.69 -21.51 -24.16
CA ALA A 581 0.34 -22.07 -23.29
C ALA A 581 1.06 -23.26 -23.96
N THR A 582 2.37 -23.39 -23.71
CA THR A 582 3.17 -24.47 -24.28
C THR A 582 2.68 -25.84 -23.77
N PRO A 583 2.38 -26.83 -24.64
CA PRO A 583 1.88 -28.13 -24.20
C PRO A 583 2.86 -28.85 -23.27
N ARG A 584 2.39 -29.34 -22.11
CA ARG A 584 3.20 -30.08 -21.12
C ARG A 584 4.07 -31.17 -21.73
N ALA A 585 3.53 -31.98 -22.64
CA ALA A 585 4.27 -33.06 -23.28
C ALA A 585 5.52 -32.57 -24.04
N ARG A 586 5.45 -31.39 -24.68
CA ARG A 586 6.61 -30.78 -25.34
C ARG A 586 7.64 -30.28 -24.32
N VAL A 587 7.21 -29.76 -23.18
CA VAL A 587 8.10 -29.34 -22.08
C VAL A 587 8.82 -30.54 -21.46
N MET A 588 8.13 -31.66 -21.26
CA MET A 588 8.76 -32.89 -20.77
C MET A 588 9.78 -33.45 -21.77
N LYS A 589 9.52 -33.35 -23.07
CA LYS A 589 10.51 -33.69 -24.09
C LYS A 589 11.73 -32.77 -24.04
N LEU A 590 11.50 -31.45 -23.93
CA LEU A 590 12.57 -30.47 -23.78
C LEU A 590 13.42 -30.76 -22.53
N ARG A 591 12.83 -31.16 -21.41
CA ARG A 591 13.57 -31.59 -20.21
C ARG A 591 14.60 -32.66 -20.55
N ASP A 592 14.20 -33.69 -21.29
CA ASP A 592 15.06 -34.81 -21.63
C ASP A 592 16.17 -34.38 -22.61
N GLU A 593 15.83 -33.52 -23.57
CA GLU A 593 16.78 -32.92 -24.52
C GLU A 593 17.84 -32.06 -23.79
N LEU A 594 17.43 -31.22 -22.85
CA LEU A 594 18.34 -30.37 -22.06
C LEU A 594 19.20 -31.19 -21.08
N ALA A 595 18.62 -32.21 -20.44
CA ALA A 595 19.35 -33.09 -19.54
C ALA A 595 20.48 -33.83 -20.26
N ALA A 596 20.28 -34.24 -21.52
CA ALA A 596 21.32 -34.84 -22.35
C ALA A 596 22.51 -33.90 -22.63
N LEU A 597 22.30 -32.59 -22.53
CA LEU A 597 23.33 -31.54 -22.66
C LEU A 597 23.91 -31.10 -21.30
N GLY A 598 23.49 -31.71 -20.19
CA GLY A 598 23.87 -31.27 -18.84
C GLY A 598 23.22 -29.95 -18.41
N VAL A 599 22.17 -29.52 -19.10
CA VAL A 599 21.43 -28.28 -18.80
C VAL A 599 20.18 -28.61 -18.01
N SER A 600 19.99 -27.93 -16.88
CA SER A 600 18.80 -28.14 -16.05
C SER A 600 17.60 -27.35 -16.57
N LEU A 601 16.39 -27.91 -16.44
CA LEU A 601 15.13 -27.23 -16.77
C LEU A 601 14.37 -26.90 -15.49
N ARG A 602 13.92 -25.66 -15.39
CA ARG A 602 12.99 -25.14 -14.38
C ARG A 602 11.76 -24.58 -15.08
N ILE A 603 10.60 -24.62 -14.45
CA ILE A 603 9.40 -23.92 -14.93
C ILE A 603 9.13 -22.68 -14.09
N ARG A 604 8.83 -21.54 -14.73
CA ARG A 604 8.29 -20.36 -14.07
C ARG A 604 6.78 -20.52 -13.92
N THR A 605 6.26 -20.41 -12.71
CA THR A 605 4.81 -20.39 -12.47
C THR A 605 4.29 -18.96 -12.59
N PRO A 606 2.98 -18.75 -12.85
CA PRO A 606 2.40 -17.42 -12.78
C PRO A 606 2.64 -16.79 -11.40
N THR A 607 2.93 -15.48 -11.36
CA THR A 607 3.04 -14.71 -10.11
C THR A 607 1.69 -14.57 -9.40
N VAL A 608 0.61 -14.54 -10.18
CA VAL A 608 -0.77 -14.47 -9.70
C VAL A 608 -1.44 -15.81 -10.01
N VAL A 609 -1.95 -16.45 -8.98
CA VAL A 609 -2.67 -17.73 -9.05
C VAL A 609 -3.93 -17.59 -8.20
N ARG A 610 -5.05 -17.24 -8.85
CA ARG A 610 -6.34 -17.24 -8.17
C ARG A 610 -6.79 -18.68 -7.87
N PRO A 611 -7.71 -18.86 -6.91
CA PRO A 611 -8.35 -20.15 -6.64
C PRO A 611 -8.76 -20.94 -7.90
N ASP A 612 -9.37 -20.27 -8.88
CA ASP A 612 -9.79 -20.91 -10.14
C ASP A 612 -8.63 -21.34 -11.04
N ASP A 613 -7.53 -20.58 -11.05
CA ASP A 613 -6.35 -20.85 -11.87
C ASP A 613 -5.61 -22.11 -11.39
N ARG A 614 -5.77 -22.45 -10.10
CA ARG A 614 -5.06 -23.57 -9.45
C ARG A 614 -5.30 -24.89 -10.16
N ARG A 615 -6.51 -25.12 -10.69
CA ARG A 615 -6.86 -26.37 -11.39
C ARG A 615 -6.02 -26.60 -12.64
N ALA A 616 -5.68 -25.53 -13.37
CA ALA A 616 -4.84 -25.62 -14.56
C ALA A 616 -3.35 -25.79 -14.21
N LEU A 617 -2.93 -25.28 -13.04
CA LEU A 617 -1.57 -25.34 -12.56
C LEU A 617 -1.21 -26.70 -11.92
N GLU A 618 -2.15 -27.36 -11.23
CA GLU A 618 -1.89 -28.60 -10.48
C GLU A 618 -1.21 -29.72 -11.32
N PRO A 619 -1.61 -29.99 -12.57
CA PRO A 619 -0.91 -30.97 -13.40
C PRO A 619 0.53 -30.60 -13.76
N TRP A 620 0.89 -29.31 -13.71
CA TRP A 620 2.27 -28.87 -13.87
C TRP A 620 3.08 -29.09 -12.59
N LEU A 621 2.49 -28.80 -11.43
CA LEU A 621 3.13 -29.08 -10.13
C LEU A 621 3.40 -30.58 -9.95
N ALA A 622 2.47 -31.42 -10.39
CA ALA A 622 2.60 -32.89 -10.36
C ALA A 622 3.74 -33.44 -11.24
N THR A 623 4.34 -32.64 -12.12
CA THR A 623 5.52 -33.07 -12.91
C THR A 623 6.79 -33.22 -12.06
N GLY A 624 6.83 -32.59 -10.88
CA GLY A 624 8.01 -32.56 -10.02
C GLY A 624 9.19 -31.77 -10.60
N LEU A 625 8.98 -30.98 -11.66
CA LEU A 625 10.00 -30.08 -12.19
C LEU A 625 10.36 -29.01 -11.14
N PRO A 626 11.64 -28.59 -11.06
CA PRO A 626 12.02 -27.43 -10.27
C PRO A 626 11.20 -26.20 -10.67
N LEU A 627 10.89 -25.34 -9.71
CA LEU A 627 9.99 -24.20 -9.89
C LEU A 627 10.72 -22.86 -9.67
N LEU A 628 10.35 -21.84 -10.43
CA LEU A 628 10.55 -20.44 -10.10
C LEU A 628 9.17 -19.85 -9.85
N THR A 629 8.95 -19.23 -8.69
CA THR A 629 7.62 -18.71 -8.35
C THR A 629 7.67 -17.34 -7.69
N GLY A 630 6.84 -16.43 -8.18
CA GLY A 630 6.55 -15.13 -7.57
C GLY A 630 5.41 -15.21 -6.53
N HIS A 631 4.86 -16.39 -6.29
CA HIS A 631 3.68 -16.57 -5.45
C HIS A 631 4.08 -17.14 -4.08
N LEU A 632 3.86 -16.35 -3.02
CA LEU A 632 4.29 -16.69 -1.66
C LEU A 632 3.73 -18.02 -1.12
N GLY A 633 2.45 -18.30 -1.40
CA GLY A 633 1.80 -19.57 -1.02
C GLY A 633 2.44 -20.80 -1.68
N LEU A 634 2.52 -20.82 -3.02
CA LEU A 634 3.23 -21.84 -3.78
C LEU A 634 4.68 -22.04 -3.33
N LEU A 635 5.42 -20.97 -3.03
CA LEU A 635 6.78 -21.09 -2.49
C LEU A 635 6.79 -21.95 -1.22
N ALA A 636 5.91 -21.65 -0.28
CA ALA A 636 5.83 -22.36 1.00
C ALA A 636 5.35 -23.81 0.83
N GLU A 637 4.29 -24.04 0.06
CA GLU A 637 3.73 -25.38 -0.18
C GLU A 637 4.74 -26.31 -0.84
N GLN A 638 5.37 -25.84 -1.93
CA GLN A 638 6.30 -26.64 -2.72
C GLN A 638 7.64 -26.80 -1.98
N GLY A 639 8.08 -25.77 -1.26
CA GLY A 639 9.24 -25.83 -0.39
C GLY A 639 9.09 -26.84 0.74
N ALA A 640 7.92 -26.88 1.39
CA ALA A 640 7.56 -27.84 2.43
C ALA A 640 7.43 -29.29 1.89
N ALA A 641 6.98 -29.44 0.65
CA ALA A 641 6.98 -30.73 -0.05
C ALA A 641 8.39 -31.22 -0.45
N GLY A 642 9.44 -30.43 -0.20
CA GLY A 642 10.82 -30.79 -0.51
C GLY A 642 11.22 -30.54 -1.97
N HIS A 643 10.38 -29.85 -2.75
CA HIS A 643 10.71 -29.50 -4.12
C HIS A 643 11.77 -28.39 -4.19
N ASP A 644 12.51 -28.35 -5.30
CA ASP A 644 13.48 -27.28 -5.58
C ASP A 644 12.75 -26.04 -6.11
N VAL A 645 12.61 -25.02 -5.27
CA VAL A 645 11.84 -23.81 -5.56
C VAL A 645 12.70 -22.56 -5.41
N VAL A 646 12.79 -21.77 -6.47
CA VAL A 646 13.39 -20.44 -6.45
C VAL A 646 12.31 -19.40 -6.22
N ALA A 647 12.54 -18.51 -5.27
CA ALA A 647 11.67 -17.35 -5.05
C ALA A 647 12.00 -16.26 -6.09
N ASP A 648 11.03 -15.87 -6.92
CA ASP A 648 11.19 -14.82 -7.94
C ASP A 648 11.20 -13.41 -7.32
N TYR A 649 11.68 -12.41 -8.05
CA TYR A 649 11.74 -11.02 -7.57
C TYR A 649 10.37 -10.47 -7.13
N ALA A 650 9.27 -11.05 -7.64
CA ALA A 650 7.90 -10.70 -7.26
C ALA A 650 7.56 -10.95 -5.78
N VAL A 651 8.30 -11.80 -5.06
CA VAL A 651 8.13 -11.94 -3.59
C VAL A 651 8.81 -10.82 -2.79
N ASN A 652 9.44 -9.86 -3.47
CA ASN A 652 9.96 -8.62 -2.89
C ASN A 652 11.03 -8.80 -1.79
N ALA A 653 12.05 -9.62 -2.04
CA ALA A 653 13.21 -9.71 -1.14
C ALA A 653 14.05 -8.42 -1.17
N PHE A 654 13.83 -7.53 -0.19
CA PHE A 654 14.47 -6.21 -0.07
C PHE A 654 15.56 -6.09 0.99
N ASN A 655 15.56 -7.00 1.98
CA ASN A 655 16.53 -7.00 3.07
C ASN A 655 16.84 -8.43 3.53
N PRO A 656 17.93 -8.62 4.32
CA PRO A 656 18.29 -9.94 4.81
C PRO A 656 17.23 -10.64 5.68
N HIS A 657 16.42 -9.92 6.44
CA HIS A 657 15.39 -10.54 7.28
C HIS A 657 14.25 -11.12 6.41
N THR A 658 13.87 -10.42 5.35
CA THR A 658 12.95 -10.95 4.33
C THR A 658 13.55 -12.18 3.64
N ALA A 659 14.84 -12.14 3.24
CA ALA A 659 15.51 -13.29 2.63
C ALA A 659 15.54 -14.52 3.57
N ARG A 660 15.81 -14.30 4.86
CA ARG A 660 15.77 -15.36 5.88
C ARG A 660 14.40 -16.04 5.93
N GLU A 661 13.31 -15.26 5.94
CA GLU A 661 11.95 -15.84 5.96
C GLU A 661 11.66 -16.62 4.68
N LEU A 662 12.11 -16.17 3.51
CA LEU A 662 11.95 -16.92 2.26
C LEU A 662 12.71 -18.26 2.28
N PHE A 663 13.93 -18.29 2.80
CA PHE A 663 14.66 -19.55 3.02
C PHE A 663 13.94 -20.47 4.03
N ARG A 664 13.38 -19.90 5.10
CA ARG A 664 12.57 -20.65 6.08
C ARG A 664 11.32 -21.28 5.46
N LEU A 665 10.69 -20.58 4.51
CA LEU A 665 9.54 -21.11 3.75
C LEU A 665 9.92 -22.18 2.73
N GLY A 666 11.21 -22.38 2.47
CA GLY A 666 11.70 -23.43 1.60
C GLY A 666 12.30 -22.96 0.27
N ALA A 667 12.59 -21.67 0.09
CA ALA A 667 13.37 -21.25 -1.07
C ALA A 667 14.74 -21.95 -1.11
N SER A 668 15.13 -22.46 -2.27
CA SER A 668 16.48 -22.97 -2.54
C SER A 668 17.41 -21.86 -3.04
N ARG A 669 16.86 -20.93 -3.82
CA ARG A 669 17.47 -19.65 -4.18
C ARG A 669 16.44 -18.53 -4.16
N ILE A 670 16.93 -17.30 -4.11
CA ILE A 670 16.12 -16.08 -4.12
C ILE A 670 16.61 -15.17 -5.24
N THR A 671 15.69 -14.70 -6.08
CA THR A 671 15.91 -13.55 -6.95
C THR A 671 15.52 -12.29 -6.16
N PRO A 672 16.47 -11.42 -5.77
CA PRO A 672 16.16 -10.19 -5.05
C PRO A 672 15.26 -9.26 -5.87
N SER A 673 14.63 -8.29 -5.21
CA SER A 673 13.86 -7.28 -5.92
C SER A 673 14.72 -6.54 -6.96
N ILE A 674 14.12 -6.30 -8.13
CA ILE A 674 14.71 -5.55 -9.24
C ILE A 674 14.81 -4.03 -8.98
N GLU A 675 14.32 -3.59 -7.82
CA GLU A 675 14.38 -2.21 -7.33
C GLU A 675 15.61 -1.95 -6.41
N LEU A 676 16.49 -2.96 -6.20
CA LEU A 676 17.69 -2.79 -5.39
C LEU A 676 18.88 -2.30 -6.20
N THR A 677 19.67 -1.41 -5.60
CA THR A 677 20.99 -1.02 -6.08
C THR A 677 22.04 -2.10 -5.86
N THR A 678 23.17 -2.00 -6.56
CA THR A 678 24.29 -2.94 -6.35
C THR A 678 24.76 -2.97 -4.89
N ALA A 679 24.82 -1.81 -4.23
CA ALA A 679 25.23 -1.72 -2.83
C ALA A 679 24.19 -2.36 -1.88
N GLU A 680 22.90 -2.22 -2.18
CA GLU A 680 21.85 -2.85 -1.40
C GLU A 680 21.80 -4.36 -1.62
N ILE A 681 22.08 -4.83 -2.84
CA ILE A 681 22.24 -6.26 -3.14
C ILE A 681 23.41 -6.84 -2.34
N GLU A 682 24.59 -6.20 -2.35
CA GLU A 682 25.74 -6.62 -1.54
C GLU A 682 25.36 -6.73 -0.06
N ALA A 683 24.69 -5.71 0.47
CA ALA A 683 24.24 -5.70 1.84
C ALA A 683 23.19 -6.78 2.13
N LEU A 684 22.33 -7.12 1.16
CA LEU A 684 21.33 -8.17 1.30
C LEU A 684 21.96 -9.56 1.34
N VAL A 685 22.92 -9.85 0.46
CA VAL A 685 23.50 -11.19 0.28
C VAL A 685 24.66 -11.49 1.23
N ALA A 686 25.27 -10.46 1.83
CA ALA A 686 26.43 -10.59 2.70
C ALA A 686 26.33 -11.68 3.79
N PRO A 687 25.18 -11.88 4.50
CA PRO A 687 25.08 -12.92 5.53
C PRO A 687 25.29 -14.35 4.99
N TRP A 688 25.05 -14.57 3.70
CA TRP A 688 25.25 -15.86 3.03
C TRP A 688 26.48 -15.87 2.14
N ASN A 689 27.27 -14.79 2.09
CA ASN A 689 28.38 -14.61 1.15
C ASN A 689 27.92 -14.87 -0.31
N GLY A 690 26.78 -14.30 -0.71
CA GLY A 690 26.23 -14.45 -2.06
C GLY A 690 25.53 -15.79 -2.35
N ARG A 691 25.63 -16.77 -1.45
CA ARG A 691 25.03 -18.11 -1.64
C ARG A 691 23.50 -18.06 -1.58
N GLY A 692 22.87 -18.86 -2.43
CA GLY A 692 21.40 -18.93 -2.50
C GLY A 692 20.76 -17.72 -3.19
N PHE A 693 21.52 -16.90 -3.90
CA PHE A 693 21.00 -15.75 -4.65
C PHE A 693 21.22 -15.89 -6.15
N GLU A 694 20.23 -15.41 -6.90
CA GLU A 694 20.18 -15.34 -8.36
C GLU A 694 19.89 -13.90 -8.79
N LEU A 695 20.74 -13.31 -9.64
CA LEU A 695 20.60 -11.90 -10.03
C LEU A 695 20.21 -11.76 -11.49
N LEU A 696 19.12 -11.05 -11.73
CA LEU A 696 18.75 -10.60 -13.08
C LEU A 696 19.75 -9.55 -13.55
N VAL A 697 20.52 -9.90 -14.57
CA VAL A 697 21.54 -9.03 -15.16
C VAL A 697 21.26 -8.69 -16.62
N TYR A 698 20.24 -9.31 -17.22
CA TYR A 698 19.76 -8.93 -18.55
C TYR A 698 18.26 -9.18 -18.70
N GLY A 699 17.60 -8.35 -19.51
CA GLY A 699 16.25 -8.62 -20.02
C GLY A 699 15.21 -7.58 -19.64
N ARG A 700 13.98 -7.74 -20.13
CA ARG A 700 12.86 -6.84 -19.84
C ARG A 700 12.06 -7.39 -18.67
N THR A 701 12.10 -6.73 -17.53
CA THR A 701 11.32 -7.12 -16.35
C THR A 701 9.84 -6.78 -16.53
N GLU A 702 8.96 -7.48 -15.79
CA GLU A 702 7.54 -7.14 -15.71
C GLU A 702 7.36 -5.81 -14.95
N GLY A 703 6.78 -4.80 -15.59
CA GLY A 703 6.49 -3.49 -14.99
C GLY A 703 5.15 -3.46 -14.26
N MET A 704 4.12 -4.07 -14.84
CA MET A 704 2.81 -4.23 -14.21
C MET A 704 2.21 -5.58 -14.57
N THR A 705 1.48 -6.15 -13.62
CA THR A 705 0.57 -7.28 -13.86
C THR A 705 -0.86 -6.78 -13.73
N ILE A 706 -1.67 -6.92 -14.78
CA ILE A 706 -2.99 -6.29 -14.89
C ILE A 706 -4.05 -7.36 -15.18
N GLU A 707 -5.10 -7.42 -14.36
CA GLU A 707 -6.23 -8.34 -14.57
C GLU A 707 -7.11 -7.94 -15.78
N HIS A 708 -7.07 -6.66 -16.14
CA HIS A 708 -7.72 -6.09 -17.31
C HIS A 708 -6.93 -6.38 -18.61
N CYS A 709 -7.62 -6.87 -19.65
CA CYS A 709 -7.04 -7.12 -20.96
C CYS A 709 -7.28 -5.93 -21.91
N VAL A 710 -6.21 -5.21 -22.27
CA VAL A 710 -6.29 -4.00 -23.12
C VAL A 710 -6.77 -4.31 -24.53
N LEU A 711 -6.47 -5.50 -25.06
CA LEU A 711 -6.96 -5.95 -26.36
C LEU A 711 -8.47 -6.19 -26.34
N SER A 712 -8.95 -6.98 -25.37
CA SER A 712 -10.39 -7.23 -25.25
C SER A 712 -11.16 -5.92 -25.07
N ALA A 713 -10.62 -5.02 -24.24
CA ALA A 713 -11.18 -3.69 -24.05
C ALA A 713 -11.20 -2.87 -25.34
N ALA A 714 -10.16 -2.91 -26.18
CA ALA A 714 -10.12 -2.22 -27.47
C ALA A 714 -11.21 -2.70 -28.46
N PHE A 715 -11.54 -3.99 -28.45
CA PHE A 715 -12.47 -4.61 -29.41
C PHE A 715 -13.87 -4.92 -28.85
N ASP A 716 -14.26 -4.25 -27.76
CA ASP A 716 -15.52 -4.34 -26.98
C ASP A 716 -16.88 -4.28 -27.74
N ARG A 717 -16.89 -4.38 -29.08
CA ARG A 717 -18.08 -4.44 -29.94
C ARG A 717 -17.99 -5.41 -31.14
N ALA A 718 -16.92 -6.18 -31.31
CA ALA A 718 -16.80 -7.17 -32.39
C ALA A 718 -16.33 -8.54 -31.86
N PRO A 719 -17.24 -9.48 -31.57
CA PRO A 719 -16.84 -10.81 -31.12
C PRO A 719 -16.61 -11.73 -32.33
N THR A 720 -15.35 -11.88 -32.72
CA THR A 720 -14.80 -13.21 -33.04
C THR A 720 -13.99 -13.55 -31.79
N THR A 721 -14.29 -14.65 -31.11
CA THR A 721 -13.80 -15.05 -29.77
C THR A 721 -12.41 -14.52 -29.34
N CYS A 722 -12.14 -14.35 -28.05
CA CYS A 722 -10.85 -13.83 -27.55
C CYS A 722 -9.60 -14.53 -28.13
N ARG A 723 -9.70 -15.82 -28.49
CA ARG A 723 -8.65 -16.58 -29.18
C ARG A 723 -8.33 -16.00 -30.56
N ASP A 724 -9.32 -15.52 -31.29
CA ASP A 724 -9.12 -14.90 -32.60
C ASP A 724 -8.35 -13.59 -32.48
N LEU A 725 -8.51 -12.85 -31.37
CA LEU A 725 -7.80 -11.59 -31.14
C LEU A 725 -6.34 -11.83 -30.76
N CYS A 726 -6.03 -12.35 -29.58
CA CYS A 726 -4.66 -12.38 -29.06
C CYS A 726 -3.81 -13.57 -29.53
N VAL A 727 -4.39 -14.56 -30.23
CA VAL A 727 -3.64 -15.70 -30.77
C VAL A 727 -3.52 -15.64 -32.29
N GLN A 728 -4.55 -15.16 -33.00
CA GLN A 728 -4.57 -15.20 -34.47
C GLN A 728 -4.32 -13.83 -35.13
N LYS A 729 -5.00 -12.76 -34.68
CA LYS A 729 -4.97 -11.45 -35.34
C LYS A 729 -3.87 -10.53 -34.80
N HIS A 730 -3.80 -10.40 -33.48
CA HIS A 730 -2.96 -9.45 -32.76
C HIS A 730 -2.10 -10.17 -31.70
N PRO A 731 -1.21 -11.11 -32.09
CA PRO A 731 -0.42 -11.90 -31.14
C PRO A 731 0.64 -11.07 -30.39
N ASN A 732 1.08 -9.96 -30.99
CA ASN A 732 2.10 -9.08 -30.44
C ASN A 732 1.58 -7.64 -30.48
N VAL A 733 1.37 -7.06 -29.30
CA VAL A 733 0.87 -5.69 -29.17
C VAL A 733 1.67 -4.93 -28.13
N GLU A 734 1.65 -3.60 -28.26
CA GLU A 734 2.45 -2.68 -27.47
C GLU A 734 1.60 -1.50 -27.00
N LEU A 735 1.92 -0.96 -25.82
CA LEU A 735 1.39 0.31 -25.35
C LEU A 735 2.46 1.39 -25.49
N THR A 736 2.16 2.45 -26.22
CA THR A 736 3.03 3.63 -26.32
C THR A 736 2.48 4.74 -25.44
N ASP A 737 3.32 5.27 -24.55
CA ASP A 737 2.95 6.40 -23.70
C ASP A 737 3.17 7.76 -24.40
N PRO A 738 2.63 8.87 -23.86
CA PRO A 738 2.78 10.21 -24.45
C PRO A 738 4.22 10.71 -24.59
N THR A 739 5.17 10.11 -23.86
CA THR A 739 6.59 10.45 -23.94
C THR A 739 7.34 9.58 -24.96
N GLY A 740 6.65 8.67 -25.64
CA GLY A 740 7.20 7.80 -26.68
C GLY A 740 7.84 6.51 -26.16
N TYR A 741 7.71 6.19 -24.87
CA TYR A 741 8.13 4.87 -24.39
C TYR A 741 7.13 3.82 -24.88
N VAL A 742 7.67 2.75 -25.48
CA VAL A 742 6.88 1.64 -26.01
C VAL A 742 7.06 0.44 -25.09
N PHE A 743 5.96 -0.10 -24.58
CA PHE A 743 5.93 -1.19 -23.61
C PHE A 743 5.26 -2.42 -24.24
N PRO A 744 6.00 -3.51 -24.48
CA PRO A 744 5.41 -4.75 -24.98
C PRO A 744 4.39 -5.32 -23.99
N VAL A 745 3.28 -5.85 -24.51
CA VAL A 745 2.25 -6.52 -23.71
C VAL A 745 2.32 -8.03 -23.96
N ALA A 746 2.40 -8.80 -22.88
CA ALA A 746 2.20 -10.24 -22.92
C ALA A 746 0.84 -10.59 -22.31
N THR A 747 0.03 -11.39 -23.00
CA THR A 747 -1.27 -11.87 -22.49
C THR A 747 -1.12 -13.29 -22.00
N ASP A 748 -1.18 -13.48 -20.68
CA ASP A 748 -0.92 -14.79 -20.05
C ASP A 748 -2.05 -15.80 -20.23
N SER A 749 -1.84 -17.02 -19.73
CA SER A 749 -2.79 -18.13 -19.85
C SER A 749 -4.17 -17.86 -19.25
N ASP A 750 -4.31 -16.87 -18.37
CA ASP A 750 -5.57 -16.51 -17.74
C ASP A 750 -6.10 -15.17 -18.25
N CYS A 751 -5.58 -14.70 -19.39
CA CYS A 751 -5.91 -13.44 -20.06
C CYS A 751 -5.56 -12.18 -19.26
N ARG A 752 -4.57 -12.26 -18.35
CA ARG A 752 -3.99 -11.06 -17.71
C ARG A 752 -2.97 -10.44 -18.63
N ASN A 753 -2.76 -9.14 -18.52
CA ASN A 753 -1.75 -8.44 -19.28
C ASN A 753 -0.52 -8.14 -18.42
N ARG A 754 0.64 -8.57 -18.89
CA ARG A 754 1.96 -8.23 -18.35
C ARG A 754 2.55 -7.12 -19.21
N LEU A 755 2.70 -5.94 -18.61
CA LEU A 755 3.32 -4.81 -19.28
C LEU A 755 4.82 -4.88 -19.05
N LEU A 756 5.59 -5.21 -20.10
CA LEU A 756 7.02 -5.43 -20.01
C LEU A 756 7.79 -4.11 -20.14
N HIS A 757 8.99 -4.05 -19.55
CA HIS A 757 9.83 -2.86 -19.63
C HIS A 757 10.11 -2.47 -21.09
N SER A 758 10.05 -1.17 -21.38
CA SER A 758 10.33 -0.61 -22.71
C SER A 758 11.74 -0.88 -23.26
N ARG A 759 12.70 -1.21 -22.40
CA ARG A 759 14.10 -1.44 -22.73
C ARG A 759 14.63 -2.58 -21.87
N PRO A 760 15.52 -3.44 -22.38
CA PRO A 760 16.18 -4.44 -21.55
C PRO A 760 17.09 -3.77 -20.52
N VAL A 761 17.13 -4.35 -19.32
CA VAL A 761 18.16 -4.10 -18.32
C VAL A 761 19.48 -4.69 -18.82
N ASP A 762 20.58 -3.97 -18.61
CA ASP A 762 21.96 -4.46 -18.78
C ASP A 762 22.75 -4.24 -17.50
N GLY A 763 23.06 -5.34 -16.81
CA GLY A 763 23.85 -5.42 -15.59
C GLY A 763 25.31 -5.82 -15.80
N SER A 764 25.78 -5.96 -17.06
CA SER A 764 27.10 -6.51 -17.39
C SER A 764 28.26 -5.76 -16.71
N ALA A 765 28.14 -4.42 -16.60
CA ALA A 765 29.14 -3.57 -15.94
C ALA A 765 29.29 -3.85 -14.43
N TYR A 766 28.28 -4.47 -13.80
CA TYR A 766 28.25 -4.74 -12.36
C TYR A 766 28.65 -6.17 -12.02
N LEU A 767 28.82 -7.06 -13.00
CA LEU A 767 29.22 -8.46 -12.78
C LEU A 767 30.47 -8.60 -11.90
N PRO A 768 31.58 -7.85 -12.07
CA PRO A 768 32.75 -8.01 -11.22
C PRO A 768 32.46 -7.71 -9.75
N ARG A 769 31.62 -6.72 -9.48
CA ARG A 769 31.24 -6.32 -8.12
C ARG A 769 30.32 -7.36 -7.48
N LEU A 770 29.32 -7.83 -8.22
CA LEU A 770 28.42 -8.90 -7.78
C LEU A 770 29.18 -10.23 -7.55
N TRP A 771 30.15 -10.54 -8.41
CA TRP A 771 31.03 -11.69 -8.26
C TRP A 771 31.89 -11.60 -6.99
N ALA A 772 32.43 -10.42 -6.70
CA ALA A 772 33.19 -10.17 -5.47
C ALA A 772 32.32 -10.30 -4.20
N ALA A 773 31.02 -10.02 -4.30
CA ALA A 773 30.05 -10.25 -3.24
C ALA A 773 29.65 -11.73 -3.04
N GLY A 774 30.28 -12.65 -3.79
CA GLY A 774 30.07 -14.10 -3.68
C GLY A 774 28.91 -14.64 -4.52
N VAL A 775 28.24 -13.81 -5.32
CA VAL A 775 27.12 -14.25 -6.16
C VAL A 775 27.65 -15.07 -7.34
N ARG A 776 26.99 -16.19 -7.63
CA ARG A 776 27.38 -17.12 -8.69
C ARG A 776 26.25 -17.49 -9.66
N ASN A 777 25.01 -17.06 -9.42
CA ASN A 777 23.89 -17.34 -10.32
C ASN A 777 23.44 -16.05 -11.01
N PHE A 778 23.53 -16.01 -12.35
CA PHE A 778 23.24 -14.83 -13.15
C PHE A 778 22.16 -15.14 -14.18
N LYS A 779 21.08 -14.39 -14.13
CA LYS A 779 19.84 -14.63 -14.87
C LYS A 779 19.68 -13.62 -16.02
N LEU A 780 19.32 -14.14 -17.17
CA LEU A 780 19.01 -13.42 -18.41
C LEU A 780 17.56 -13.72 -18.79
N VAL A 781 16.74 -12.71 -18.99
CA VAL A 781 15.30 -12.86 -19.29
C VAL A 781 15.01 -12.48 -20.75
N PHE A 782 14.37 -13.41 -21.47
CA PHE A 782 13.96 -13.29 -22.86
C PHE A 782 12.46 -13.56 -22.98
N ASN A 783 11.68 -12.49 -23.06
CA ASN A 783 10.22 -12.53 -22.92
C ASN A 783 9.46 -11.70 -23.97
N VAL A 784 10.18 -11.20 -24.98
CA VAL A 784 9.61 -10.55 -26.15
C VAL A 784 9.96 -11.32 -27.43
N PRO A 785 9.11 -11.27 -28.47
CA PRO A 785 9.46 -11.79 -29.78
C PRO A 785 10.72 -11.11 -30.34
N GLY A 786 11.58 -11.89 -30.98
CA GLY A 786 12.76 -11.36 -31.70
C GLY A 786 14.03 -11.16 -30.86
N ASP A 787 14.03 -11.50 -29.57
CA ASP A 787 15.25 -11.47 -28.75
C ASP A 787 16.34 -12.42 -29.33
N ASP A 788 17.59 -11.95 -29.43
CA ASP A 788 18.75 -12.74 -29.87
C ASP A 788 19.35 -13.56 -28.72
N VAL A 789 18.62 -14.62 -28.35
CA VAL A 789 18.90 -15.45 -27.17
C VAL A 789 20.31 -16.03 -27.20
N ALA A 790 20.70 -16.68 -28.31
CA ALA A 790 21.98 -17.38 -28.40
C ALA A 790 23.17 -16.42 -28.24
N ARG A 791 23.13 -15.27 -28.92
CA ARG A 791 24.23 -14.31 -28.87
C ARG A 791 24.36 -13.65 -27.50
N VAL A 792 23.24 -13.25 -26.88
CA VAL A 792 23.27 -12.64 -25.55
C VAL A 792 23.78 -13.65 -24.51
N VAL A 793 23.26 -14.88 -24.50
CA VAL A 793 23.71 -15.94 -23.59
C VAL A 793 25.21 -16.19 -23.74
N ARG A 794 25.70 -16.29 -24.98
CA ARG A 794 27.13 -16.52 -25.25
C ARG A 794 28.00 -15.41 -24.68
N VAL A 795 27.63 -14.15 -24.89
CA VAL A 795 28.43 -13.02 -24.39
C VAL A 795 28.47 -12.98 -22.86
N PHE A 796 27.35 -13.21 -22.18
CA PHE A 796 27.34 -13.28 -20.72
C PHE A 796 28.12 -14.48 -20.19
N ARG A 797 28.08 -15.62 -20.88
CA ARG A 797 28.92 -16.79 -20.57
C ARG A 797 30.41 -16.43 -20.66
N ASP A 798 30.84 -15.81 -21.75
CA ASP A 798 32.24 -15.40 -21.94
C ASP A 798 32.73 -14.44 -20.85
N GLN A 799 31.88 -13.49 -20.43
CA GLN A 799 32.21 -12.57 -19.34
C GLN A 799 32.36 -13.28 -17.99
N LEU A 800 31.52 -14.28 -17.71
CA LEU A 800 31.60 -15.05 -16.46
C LEU A 800 32.77 -16.04 -16.48
N ASP A 801 33.06 -16.68 -17.62
CA ASP A 801 34.27 -17.51 -17.81
C ASP A 801 35.54 -16.69 -17.56
N ALA A 802 35.58 -15.44 -18.03
CA ALA A 802 36.68 -14.52 -17.76
C ALA A 802 36.81 -14.22 -16.26
N LEU A 803 35.70 -13.90 -15.58
CA LEU A 803 35.69 -13.65 -14.13
C LEU A 803 36.14 -14.85 -13.33
N ASP A 804 35.69 -16.05 -13.69
CA ASP A 804 36.08 -17.31 -13.05
C ASP A 804 37.58 -17.59 -13.22
N SER A 805 38.13 -17.22 -14.38
CA SER A 805 39.57 -17.29 -14.69
C SER A 805 40.39 -16.13 -14.08
N GLY A 806 39.78 -15.23 -13.30
CA GLY A 806 40.46 -14.07 -12.70
C GLY A 806 40.76 -12.92 -13.67
N VAL A 807 40.17 -12.94 -14.87
CA VAL A 807 40.31 -11.91 -15.90
C VAL A 807 39.15 -10.91 -15.80
N ARG A 808 39.44 -9.62 -15.98
CA ARG A 808 38.40 -8.59 -15.99
C ARG A 808 37.58 -8.69 -17.28
N PRO A 809 36.24 -8.83 -17.21
CA PRO A 809 35.39 -8.95 -18.40
C PRO A 809 35.29 -7.63 -19.16
N ASP A 810 35.16 -7.73 -20.48
CA ASP A 810 34.88 -6.59 -21.34
C ASP A 810 33.38 -6.31 -21.41
N ALA A 811 32.93 -5.27 -20.69
CA ALA A 811 31.53 -4.84 -20.69
C ALA A 811 31.06 -4.27 -22.04
N SER A 812 31.97 -3.92 -22.96
CA SER A 812 31.60 -3.38 -24.27
C SER A 812 31.03 -4.44 -25.22
N ALA A 813 31.37 -5.72 -25.00
CA ALA A 813 30.88 -6.85 -25.79
C ALA A 813 29.36 -6.99 -25.74
N VAL A 814 28.74 -6.80 -24.57
CA VAL A 814 27.26 -6.83 -24.42
C VAL A 814 26.63 -5.66 -25.17
N ARG A 815 27.22 -4.45 -25.08
CA ARG A 815 26.71 -3.27 -25.80
C ARG A 815 26.72 -3.46 -27.31
N ALA A 816 27.70 -4.19 -27.83
CA ALA A 816 27.73 -4.56 -29.25
C ALA A 816 26.57 -5.48 -29.66
N VAL A 817 25.97 -6.23 -28.71
CA VAL A 817 24.78 -7.07 -28.92
C VAL A 817 23.48 -6.30 -28.78
N VAL A 818 23.35 -5.53 -27.71
CA VAL A 818 22.08 -4.90 -27.31
C VAL A 818 21.88 -3.53 -27.99
N GLY A 819 22.94 -2.95 -28.55
CA GLY A 819 22.93 -1.61 -29.14
C GLY A 819 22.79 -0.50 -28.08
N GLY A 820 22.29 0.67 -28.48
CA GLY A 820 22.14 1.83 -27.60
C GLY A 820 20.85 1.86 -26.77
N ALA A 821 19.95 0.90 -26.94
CA ALA A 821 18.57 0.95 -26.42
C ALA A 821 18.39 0.11 -25.14
N TYR A 822 19.21 0.31 -24.12
CA TYR A 822 19.12 -0.41 -22.83
C TYR A 822 18.94 0.56 -21.64
N THR A 823 18.66 -0.01 -20.47
CA THR A 823 18.71 0.69 -19.17
C THR A 823 19.66 -0.03 -18.22
N ARG A 824 20.28 0.70 -17.29
CA ARG A 824 21.05 0.07 -16.19
C ARG A 824 20.15 -0.42 -15.05
N GLY A 825 18.84 -0.22 -15.17
CA GLY A 825 17.88 -0.51 -14.09
C GLY A 825 18.26 0.21 -12.79
N HIS A 826 18.04 -0.44 -11.66
CA HIS A 826 18.35 0.10 -10.33
C HIS A 826 19.78 -0.17 -9.88
N PHE A 827 20.62 -0.88 -10.64
CA PHE A 827 22.00 -1.19 -10.22
C PHE A 827 22.80 0.04 -9.76
N GLU A 828 22.50 1.22 -10.32
CA GLU A 828 23.10 2.51 -9.97
C GLU A 828 22.11 3.50 -9.31
N ARG A 829 20.81 3.37 -9.58
CA ARG A 829 19.79 4.33 -9.16
C ARG A 829 19.03 3.82 -7.94
N ALA A 830 19.11 4.56 -6.84
CA ALA A 830 18.33 4.28 -5.65
C ALA A 830 16.86 4.69 -5.82
N VAL A 831 15.96 3.95 -5.17
CA VAL A 831 14.51 4.21 -5.08
C VAL A 831 13.99 4.28 -3.65
#